data_AF-A0A8C0SQ64-F1
#
_entry.id   AF-A0A8C0SQ64-F1
#
_cell.length_a   1.000
_cell.length_b   1.000
_cell.length_c   1.000
_cell.angle_alpha   90.00
_cell.angle_beta   90.00
_cell.angle_gamma   90.00
#
_symmetry.space_group_name_H-M   'P 1'
#
loop_
_entity.id
_entity.type
_entity.pdbx_description
1 polymer ?
#
loop_
_entity_poly.entity_id
_entity_poly.type
_entity_poly.pdbx_seq_one_letter_code
_entity_poly.pdbx_strand_id
1 'polypeptide(L)'
;MSQWNQVQQLEIKFLEQVDQFYDDNFPMEIRHLLAQWIENQDWEAASNNETMATILLQNLLIQLDEQLGRVSKEKNLLLIHNLKRIRKVLQGKFHGNPMHVAVVISNCLREERRILAAANMPVQGPLEKSLQSSSVSERQRNVEHKVAAIKNSVQMTEQDTKYLEDLQDEFDYRYKTIQTMDQGDKNNALMNQEVLTLQEMLNSLDFKRKEALSKMTQIVNETDLLMNSMLMEELQDWKRRQQIACIGGPLHNGLDQLQNCFTLLAESLFQLRRQLEKLEEQSTKMTYEGDPIPMQRAHLLERVTFLIYNLFKNSFVVERQPCMPTHPQRPMVLKTLIQFTVKLRLLIKLPELNYQVKVKASIDKNVSTLSNRRFVLCGTHVKAMSIEESSNGSLSVEFRHLQPKEMKSSAGSKGNEGCHMVTEELHSITFETQICLYGLTIDLETSSLPVVMISNVSQLPNAWASIIWYNVSTNDSQNLVFFNNPPSATLSQLLEVMSWQFSSYVGRGLNSDQLNMLAEKLTAQSSYNDGHLTWAKFCKEHLPGKSFTFWTWLEAILDLIKKHILPLWIDGYVMGFVSKEKERLLLKDKMPGTFLLRFSESHLGGITFTWVDHSENVSRPTERGDKGYVPSVFIPISTIRSDSAEPHSPSDLLPMSPSVYAVLRENLSPATIETAMKSPYSAE
;
A
#
# COMPACT_ATOMS: atom_id res chain seq x y z
N MET A 1 -25.15 -12.49 -15.79
CA MET A 1 -24.07 -11.70 -16.42
C MET A 1 -22.78 -12.45 -16.13
N SER A 2 -21.89 -12.67 -17.10
CA SER A 2 -20.63 -13.40 -16.85
C SER A 2 -19.78 -12.67 -15.82
N GLN A 3 -18.94 -13.41 -15.10
CA GLN A 3 -17.97 -12.86 -14.16
C GLN A 3 -17.04 -11.86 -14.86
N TRP A 4 -16.60 -12.17 -16.08
CA TRP A 4 -15.76 -11.26 -16.87
C TRP A 4 -16.43 -9.91 -17.17
N ASN A 5 -17.73 -9.91 -17.46
CA ASN A 5 -18.45 -8.66 -17.73
C ASN A 5 -18.54 -7.79 -16.47
N GLN A 6 -18.64 -8.38 -15.29
CA GLN A 6 -18.59 -7.64 -14.03
C GLN A 6 -17.20 -7.04 -13.80
N VAL A 7 -16.14 -7.83 -14.07
CA VAL A 7 -14.75 -7.37 -13.95
C VAL A 7 -14.50 -6.14 -14.85
N GLN A 8 -14.97 -6.17 -16.10
CA GLN A 8 -14.80 -5.08 -17.05
C GLN A 8 -15.51 -3.77 -16.66
N GLN A 9 -16.46 -3.82 -15.73
CA GLN A 9 -17.19 -2.64 -15.23
C GLN A 9 -16.54 -2.02 -13.99
N LEU A 10 -15.45 -2.61 -13.48
CA LEU A 10 -14.74 -2.10 -12.30
C LEU A 10 -14.00 -0.79 -12.59
N GLU A 11 -13.76 -0.02 -11.52
CA GLU A 11 -12.89 1.15 -11.58
C GLU A 11 -11.45 0.76 -11.99
N ILE A 12 -10.73 1.69 -12.62
CA ILE A 12 -9.36 1.48 -13.16
C ILE A 12 -8.41 0.86 -12.13
N LYS A 13 -8.48 1.27 -10.85
CA LYS A 13 -7.65 0.75 -9.76
C LYS A 13 -7.79 -0.76 -9.52
N PHE A 14 -8.96 -1.33 -9.83
CA PHE A 14 -9.20 -2.77 -9.72
C PHE A 14 -8.85 -3.47 -11.04
N LEU A 15 -9.07 -2.83 -12.18
CA LEU A 15 -8.63 -3.35 -13.48
C LEU A 15 -7.10 -3.51 -13.54
N GLU A 16 -6.33 -2.58 -12.95
CA GLU A 16 -4.87 -2.71 -12.80
C GLU A 16 -4.47 -3.93 -11.96
N GLN A 17 -5.26 -4.30 -10.94
CA GLN A 17 -5.02 -5.52 -10.17
C GLN A 17 -5.32 -6.77 -11.00
N VAL A 18 -6.34 -6.71 -11.86
CA VAL A 18 -6.65 -7.80 -12.80
C VAL A 18 -5.51 -8.01 -13.78
N ASP A 19 -4.98 -6.93 -14.35
CA ASP A 19 -3.85 -6.98 -15.30
C ASP A 19 -2.61 -7.68 -14.70
N GLN A 20 -2.30 -7.43 -13.43
CA GLN A 20 -1.08 -7.94 -12.78
C GLN A 20 -0.97 -9.47 -12.68
N PHE A 21 -2.08 -10.22 -12.70
CA PHE A 21 -2.04 -11.69 -12.58
C PHE A 21 -2.35 -12.43 -13.90
N TYR A 22 -2.68 -11.71 -14.97
CA TYR A 22 -2.79 -12.28 -16.31
C TYR A 22 -1.44 -12.19 -17.02
N ASP A 23 -0.84 -13.34 -17.31
CA ASP A 23 0.49 -13.43 -17.93
C ASP A 23 0.54 -14.51 -19.03
N ASP A 24 1.75 -14.83 -19.51
CA ASP A 24 1.95 -15.86 -20.54
C ASP A 24 1.58 -17.29 -20.06
N ASN A 25 1.29 -17.54 -18.77
CA ASN A 25 0.72 -18.80 -18.30
C ASN A 25 -0.73 -18.96 -18.72
N PHE A 26 -1.53 -17.88 -18.62
CA PHE A 26 -2.92 -17.87 -19.04
C PHE A 26 -3.25 -16.50 -19.64
N PRO A 27 -3.17 -16.34 -20.97
CA PRO A 27 -3.34 -15.04 -21.62
C PRO A 27 -4.76 -14.46 -21.49
N MET A 28 -4.84 -13.15 -21.21
CA MET A 28 -6.10 -12.43 -21.04
C MET A 28 -7.01 -12.52 -22.27
N GLU A 29 -6.45 -12.66 -23.47
CA GLU A 29 -7.22 -12.80 -24.70
C GLU A 29 -8.08 -14.08 -24.70
N ILE A 30 -7.57 -15.18 -24.14
CA ILE A 30 -8.36 -16.42 -24.00
C ILE A 30 -9.47 -16.19 -22.98
N ARG A 31 -9.11 -15.61 -21.82
CA ARG A 31 -10.06 -15.28 -20.76
C ARG A 31 -11.22 -14.45 -21.28
N HIS A 32 -10.92 -13.45 -22.12
CA HIS A 32 -11.90 -12.54 -22.70
C HIS A 32 -12.79 -13.23 -23.75
N LEU A 33 -12.20 -13.93 -24.72
CA LEU A 33 -12.94 -14.51 -25.84
C LEU A 33 -13.76 -15.75 -25.46
N LEU A 34 -13.28 -16.53 -24.49
CA LEU A 34 -13.92 -17.76 -24.04
C LEU A 34 -14.57 -17.62 -22.67
N ALA A 35 -14.82 -16.38 -22.21
CA ALA A 35 -15.25 -16.09 -20.85
C ALA A 35 -16.40 -16.98 -20.36
N GLN A 36 -17.48 -17.04 -21.13
CA GLN A 36 -18.67 -17.79 -20.77
C GLN A 36 -18.42 -19.31 -20.74
N TRP A 37 -17.58 -19.83 -21.64
CA TRP A 37 -17.25 -21.26 -21.65
C TRP A 37 -16.39 -21.62 -20.45
N ILE A 38 -15.36 -20.81 -20.17
CA ILE A 38 -14.41 -21.01 -19.08
C ILE A 38 -15.13 -20.97 -17.72
N GLU A 39 -16.01 -20.00 -17.51
CA GLU A 39 -16.77 -19.85 -16.26
C GLU A 39 -17.75 -21.00 -15.99
N ASN A 40 -18.14 -21.75 -17.03
CA ASN A 40 -19.06 -22.89 -16.91
C ASN A 40 -18.36 -24.24 -16.64
N GLN A 41 -17.03 -24.29 -16.58
CA GLN A 41 -16.29 -25.53 -16.29
C GLN A 41 -15.86 -25.61 -14.82
N ASP A 42 -15.79 -26.83 -14.29
CA ASP A 42 -15.28 -27.08 -12.96
C ASP A 42 -13.75 -27.29 -12.98
N TRP A 43 -13.03 -26.17 -13.01
CA TRP A 43 -11.56 -26.16 -13.01
C TRP A 43 -10.95 -26.62 -11.67
N GLU A 44 -11.69 -26.50 -10.57
CA GLU A 44 -11.21 -26.89 -9.25
C GLU A 44 -11.20 -28.42 -9.11
N ALA A 45 -12.28 -29.11 -9.51
CA ALA A 45 -12.29 -30.57 -9.58
C ALA A 45 -11.24 -31.08 -10.57
N ALA A 46 -11.10 -30.41 -11.72
CA ALA A 46 -10.06 -30.75 -12.68
C ALA A 46 -8.65 -30.56 -12.13
N SER A 47 -8.41 -29.63 -11.21
CA SER A 47 -7.09 -29.42 -10.61
C SER A 47 -6.61 -30.60 -9.74
N ASN A 48 -7.54 -31.48 -9.33
CA ASN A 48 -7.29 -32.69 -8.54
C ASN A 48 -7.54 -34.00 -9.32
N ASN A 49 -7.92 -33.92 -10.61
CA ASN A 49 -8.19 -35.10 -11.45
C ASN A 49 -7.60 -34.97 -12.86
N GLU A 50 -6.56 -35.77 -13.13
CA GLU A 50 -5.78 -35.72 -14.38
C GLU A 50 -6.63 -36.02 -15.62
N THR A 51 -7.56 -36.97 -15.53
CA THR A 51 -8.42 -37.32 -16.66
C THR A 51 -9.36 -36.16 -17.03
N MET A 52 -9.97 -35.54 -16.02
CA MET A 52 -10.84 -34.38 -16.18
C MET A 52 -10.06 -33.18 -16.73
N ALA A 53 -8.86 -32.90 -16.17
CA ALA A 53 -7.99 -31.85 -16.66
C ALA A 53 -7.58 -32.06 -18.13
N THR A 54 -7.30 -33.30 -18.53
CA THR A 54 -6.96 -33.64 -19.90
C THR A 54 -8.11 -33.37 -20.86
N ILE A 55 -9.33 -33.76 -20.48
CA ILE A 55 -10.56 -33.51 -21.26
C ILE A 55 -10.81 -32.00 -21.38
N LEU A 56 -10.74 -31.25 -20.28
CA LEU A 56 -10.95 -29.81 -20.30
C LEU A 56 -9.88 -29.08 -21.12
N LEU A 57 -8.62 -29.50 -21.06
CA LEU A 57 -7.56 -28.93 -21.90
C LEU A 57 -7.83 -29.17 -23.39
N GLN A 58 -8.26 -30.37 -23.77
CA GLN A 58 -8.63 -30.67 -25.16
C GLN A 58 -9.83 -29.82 -25.60
N ASN A 59 -10.86 -29.70 -24.78
CA ASN A 59 -12.02 -28.89 -25.07
C ASN A 59 -11.68 -27.38 -25.18
N LEU A 60 -10.78 -26.88 -24.33
CA LEU A 60 -10.29 -25.50 -24.42
C LEU A 60 -9.58 -25.24 -25.76
N LEU A 61 -8.76 -26.18 -26.24
CA LEU A 61 -8.10 -26.07 -27.54
C LEU A 61 -9.12 -26.09 -28.69
N ILE A 62 -10.16 -26.93 -28.61
CA ILE A 62 -11.26 -26.94 -29.59
C ILE A 62 -11.99 -25.59 -29.61
N GLN A 63 -12.33 -25.04 -28.45
CA GLN A 63 -12.97 -23.73 -28.35
C GLN A 63 -12.10 -22.60 -28.93
N LEU A 64 -10.78 -22.65 -28.69
CA LEU A 64 -9.83 -21.71 -29.26
C LEU A 64 -9.77 -21.82 -30.80
N ASP A 65 -9.90 -23.02 -31.35
CA ASP A 65 -9.91 -23.25 -32.79
C ASP A 65 -11.19 -22.72 -33.46
N GLU A 66 -12.33 -22.89 -32.80
CA GLU A 66 -13.59 -22.31 -33.24
C GLU A 66 -13.50 -20.77 -33.27
N GLN A 67 -12.92 -20.15 -32.24
CA GLN A 67 -12.70 -18.70 -32.22
C GLN A 67 -11.71 -18.26 -33.30
N LEU A 68 -10.60 -18.98 -33.48
CA LEU A 68 -9.67 -18.72 -34.58
C LEU A 68 -10.38 -18.74 -35.94
N GLY A 69 -11.31 -19.69 -36.14
CA GLY A 69 -12.15 -19.78 -37.34
C GLY A 69 -13.09 -18.59 -37.51
N ARG A 70 -13.67 -18.07 -36.43
CA ARG A 70 -14.52 -16.86 -36.45
C ARG A 70 -13.70 -15.61 -36.77
N VAL A 71 -12.61 -15.37 -36.04
CA VAL A 71 -11.73 -14.20 -36.22
C VAL A 71 -11.08 -14.18 -37.61
N SER A 72 -10.78 -15.37 -38.17
CA SER A 72 -10.25 -15.48 -39.54
C SER A 72 -11.24 -14.98 -40.60
N LYS A 73 -12.55 -15.10 -40.36
CA LYS A 73 -13.59 -14.55 -41.25
C LYS A 73 -13.65 -13.02 -41.16
N GLU A 74 -13.38 -12.47 -39.98
CA GLU A 74 -13.36 -11.02 -39.71
C GLU A 74 -12.06 -10.34 -40.18
N LYS A 75 -11.07 -11.11 -40.67
CA LYS A 75 -9.76 -10.64 -41.19
C LYS A 75 -8.93 -9.82 -40.18
N ASN A 76 -9.09 -10.04 -38.88
CA ASN A 76 -8.25 -9.40 -37.86
C ASN A 76 -6.88 -10.09 -37.75
N LEU A 77 -5.90 -9.64 -38.57
CA LEU A 77 -4.58 -10.25 -38.66
C LEU A 77 -3.85 -10.34 -37.30
N LEU A 78 -3.95 -9.30 -36.48
CA LEU A 78 -3.29 -9.24 -35.17
C LEU A 78 -3.85 -10.31 -34.24
N LEU A 79 -5.18 -10.40 -34.13
CA LEU A 79 -5.83 -11.38 -33.25
C LEU A 79 -5.62 -12.81 -33.75
N ILE A 80 -5.62 -13.04 -35.08
CA ILE A 80 -5.26 -14.34 -35.67
C ILE A 80 -3.82 -14.74 -35.28
N HIS A 81 -2.86 -13.81 -35.40
CA HIS A 81 -1.48 -14.07 -35.02
C HIS A 81 -1.35 -14.41 -33.53
N ASN A 82 -1.99 -13.62 -32.66
CA ASN A 82 -1.98 -13.84 -31.22
C ASN A 82 -2.60 -15.18 -30.83
N LEU A 83 -3.78 -15.51 -31.35
CA LEU A 83 -4.46 -16.78 -31.07
C LEU A 83 -3.64 -17.99 -31.54
N LYS A 84 -3.00 -17.93 -32.71
CA LYS A 84 -2.08 -18.99 -33.17
C LYS A 84 -0.88 -19.17 -32.25
N ARG A 85 -0.28 -18.06 -31.79
CA ARG A 85 0.83 -18.08 -30.83
C ARG A 85 0.38 -18.71 -29.51
N ILE A 86 -0.74 -18.23 -28.97
CA ILE A 86 -1.32 -18.70 -27.71
C ILE A 86 -1.65 -20.19 -27.77
N ARG A 87 -2.28 -20.66 -28.87
CA ARG A 87 -2.57 -22.09 -29.08
C ARG A 87 -1.31 -22.94 -28.93
N LYS A 88 -0.23 -22.53 -29.61
CA LYS A 88 1.05 -23.25 -29.60
C LYS A 88 1.67 -23.26 -28.20
N VAL A 89 1.57 -22.14 -27.47
CA VAL A 89 2.06 -22.02 -26.08
C VAL A 89 1.26 -22.94 -25.15
N LEU A 90 -0.07 -22.89 -25.19
CA LEU A 90 -0.92 -23.73 -24.34
C LEU A 90 -0.66 -25.22 -24.59
N GLN A 91 -0.60 -25.62 -25.86
CA GLN A 91 -0.34 -27.01 -26.23
C GLN A 91 1.07 -27.45 -25.80
N GLY A 92 2.10 -26.63 -26.04
CA GLY A 92 3.47 -26.97 -25.64
C GLY A 92 3.67 -27.03 -24.14
N LYS A 93 3.02 -26.13 -23.38
CA LYS A 93 3.25 -25.95 -21.95
C LYS A 93 2.45 -26.91 -21.07
N PHE A 94 1.23 -27.23 -21.45
CA PHE A 94 0.30 -27.97 -20.59
C PHE A 94 -0.01 -29.40 -21.07
N HIS A 95 0.41 -29.79 -22.28
CA HIS A 95 0.13 -31.15 -22.77
C HIS A 95 0.79 -32.25 -21.90
N GLY A 96 1.96 -31.99 -21.33
CA GLY A 96 2.63 -32.90 -20.39
C GLY A 96 2.17 -32.77 -18.93
N ASN A 97 1.34 -31.77 -18.61
CA ASN A 97 0.78 -31.58 -17.26
C ASN A 97 -0.57 -30.81 -17.34
N PRO A 98 -1.67 -31.50 -17.72
CA PRO A 98 -2.98 -30.87 -17.87
C PRO A 98 -3.54 -30.31 -16.56
N MET A 99 -3.18 -30.92 -15.44
CA MET A 99 -3.57 -30.47 -14.10
C MET A 99 -3.12 -29.04 -13.81
N HIS A 100 -1.93 -28.68 -14.29
CA HIS A 100 -1.38 -27.35 -14.11
C HIS A 100 -2.24 -26.26 -14.79
N VAL A 101 -2.84 -26.54 -15.97
CA VAL A 101 -3.74 -25.54 -16.60
C VAL A 101 -5.00 -25.35 -15.78
N ALA A 102 -5.53 -26.41 -15.19
CA ALA A 102 -6.72 -26.34 -14.34
C ALA A 102 -6.46 -25.54 -13.07
N VAL A 103 -5.30 -25.74 -12.42
CA VAL A 103 -4.85 -24.93 -11.28
C VAL A 103 -4.74 -23.45 -11.66
N VAL A 104 -4.10 -23.14 -12.79
CA VAL A 104 -3.90 -21.74 -13.23
C VAL A 104 -5.24 -21.06 -13.48
N ILE A 105 -6.13 -21.67 -14.27
CA ILE A 105 -7.44 -21.07 -14.59
C ILE A 105 -8.30 -20.94 -13.34
N SER A 106 -8.32 -21.96 -12.47
CA SER A 106 -9.03 -21.90 -11.19
C SER A 106 -8.53 -20.74 -10.31
N ASN A 107 -7.22 -20.54 -10.23
CA ASN A 107 -6.63 -19.46 -9.47
C ASN A 107 -7.00 -18.08 -10.04
N CYS A 108 -6.96 -17.91 -11.36
CA CYS A 108 -7.36 -16.66 -12.03
C CYS A 108 -8.84 -16.33 -11.75
N LEU A 109 -9.75 -17.29 -11.91
CA LEU A 109 -11.17 -17.09 -11.64
C LEU A 109 -11.44 -16.77 -10.16
N ARG A 110 -10.70 -17.40 -9.24
CA ARG A 110 -10.81 -17.12 -7.80
C ARG A 110 -10.30 -15.72 -7.46
N GLU A 111 -9.21 -15.28 -8.08
CA GLU A 111 -8.66 -13.95 -7.84
C GLU A 111 -9.57 -12.84 -8.40
N GLU A 112 -10.18 -13.06 -9.57
CA GLU A 112 -11.23 -12.17 -10.08
C GLU A 112 -12.41 -12.04 -9.11
N ARG A 113 -12.92 -13.17 -8.58
CA ARG A 113 -13.99 -13.15 -7.58
C ARG A 113 -13.58 -12.40 -6.31
N ARG A 114 -12.34 -12.57 -5.87
CA ARG A 114 -11.76 -11.82 -4.75
C ARG A 114 -11.80 -10.31 -5.01
N ILE A 115 -11.40 -9.88 -6.20
CA ILE A 115 -11.39 -8.46 -6.59
C ILE A 115 -12.81 -7.91 -6.70
N LEU A 116 -13.74 -8.66 -7.30
CA LEU A 116 -15.15 -8.29 -7.36
C LEU A 116 -15.76 -8.14 -5.96
N ALA A 117 -15.48 -9.09 -5.07
CA ALA A 117 -15.92 -9.03 -3.68
C ALA A 117 -15.35 -7.80 -2.97
N ALA A 118 -14.07 -7.48 -3.20
CA ALA A 118 -13.43 -6.28 -2.65
C ALA A 118 -14.03 -4.98 -3.22
N ALA A 119 -14.33 -4.93 -4.52
CA ALA A 119 -14.91 -3.75 -5.17
C ALA A 119 -16.36 -3.46 -4.76
N ASN A 120 -17.12 -4.50 -4.43
CA ASN A 120 -18.50 -4.38 -3.96
C ASN A 120 -18.62 -4.02 -2.47
N MET A 121 -17.51 -3.96 -1.72
CA MET A 121 -17.55 -3.51 -0.34
C MET A 121 -17.78 -1.99 -0.28
N PRO A 122 -18.76 -1.51 0.49
CA PRO A 122 -18.90 -0.07 0.73
C PRO A 122 -17.70 0.45 1.51
N VAL A 123 -17.42 1.75 1.37
CA VAL A 123 -16.36 2.44 2.13
C VAL A 123 -16.50 2.13 3.63
N GLN A 124 -15.46 1.54 4.22
CA GLN A 124 -15.59 0.76 5.46
C GLN A 124 -15.56 1.61 6.74
N GLY A 125 -15.15 2.88 6.66
CA GLY A 125 -15.18 3.75 7.84
C GLY A 125 -14.57 5.14 7.64
N PRO A 126 -14.34 5.88 8.75
CA PRO A 126 -13.82 7.24 8.74
C PRO A 126 -12.39 7.37 8.18
N LEU A 127 -11.52 6.38 8.40
CA LEU A 127 -10.14 6.42 7.92
C LEU A 127 -10.13 6.38 6.39
N GLU A 128 -10.82 5.43 5.77
CA GLU A 128 -10.90 5.29 4.32
C GLU A 128 -11.54 6.52 3.67
N LYS A 129 -12.60 7.07 4.26
CA LYS A 129 -13.24 8.31 3.78
C LYS A 129 -12.29 9.49 3.76
N SER A 130 -11.47 9.65 4.80
CA SER A 130 -10.48 10.73 4.86
C SER A 130 -9.44 10.60 3.74
N LEU A 131 -9.02 9.36 3.43
CA LEU A 131 -7.98 9.08 2.45
C LEU A 131 -8.47 9.21 0.99
N GLN A 132 -9.76 8.98 0.73
CA GLN A 132 -10.36 9.01 -0.62
C GLN A 132 -11.10 10.33 -0.94
N SER A 133 -10.96 11.36 -0.10
CA SER A 133 -11.68 12.62 -0.27
C SER A 133 -11.27 13.37 -1.55
N SER A 134 -12.24 13.95 -2.26
CA SER A 134 -12.01 14.73 -3.49
C SER A 134 -11.07 15.92 -3.28
N SER A 135 -11.05 16.47 -2.07
CA SER A 135 -10.15 17.53 -1.63
C SER A 135 -8.67 17.14 -1.71
N VAL A 136 -8.31 15.87 -1.46
CA VAL A 136 -6.92 15.41 -1.54
C VAL A 136 -6.42 15.40 -2.98
N SER A 137 -7.28 14.98 -3.93
CA SER A 137 -6.92 14.99 -5.36
C SER A 137 -6.79 16.42 -5.91
N GLU A 138 -7.65 17.34 -5.49
CA GLU A 138 -7.59 18.75 -5.90
C GLU A 138 -6.32 19.44 -5.35
N ARG A 139 -5.99 19.14 -4.09
CA ARG A 139 -4.78 19.64 -3.43
C ARG A 139 -3.51 19.17 -4.14
N GLN A 140 -3.43 17.91 -4.54
CA GLN A 140 -2.32 17.36 -5.33
C GLN A 140 -2.14 18.06 -6.67
N ARG A 141 -3.22 18.26 -7.44
CA ARG A 141 -3.16 19.00 -8.71
C ARG A 141 -2.69 20.45 -8.51
N ASN A 142 -3.12 21.10 -7.44
CA ASN A 142 -2.69 22.47 -7.12
C ASN A 142 -1.18 22.52 -6.84
N VAL A 143 -0.62 21.54 -6.13
CA VAL A 143 0.85 21.43 -5.95
C VAL A 143 1.55 21.29 -7.29
N GLU A 144 1.11 20.36 -8.15
CA GLU A 144 1.71 20.14 -9.47
C GLU A 144 1.68 21.41 -10.33
N HIS A 145 0.55 22.12 -10.37
CA HIS A 145 0.42 23.38 -11.10
C HIS A 145 1.37 24.47 -10.59
N LYS A 146 1.53 24.62 -9.27
CA LYS A 146 2.47 25.59 -8.69
C LYS A 146 3.93 25.22 -8.95
N VAL A 147 4.28 23.94 -8.86
CA VAL A 147 5.63 23.46 -9.22
C VAL A 147 5.94 23.78 -10.68
N ALA A 148 5.00 23.51 -11.59
CA ALA A 148 5.16 23.82 -13.01
C ALA A 148 5.30 25.33 -13.25
N ALA A 149 4.54 26.17 -12.54
CA ALA A 149 4.65 27.62 -12.62
C ALA A 149 6.04 28.12 -12.19
N ILE A 150 6.57 27.62 -11.06
CA ILE A 150 7.93 27.95 -10.60
C ILE A 150 8.97 27.54 -11.63
N LYS A 151 8.87 26.33 -12.19
CA LYS A 151 9.79 25.86 -13.23
C LYS A 151 9.80 26.79 -14.45
N ASN A 152 8.61 27.21 -14.91
CA ASN A 152 8.50 28.16 -16.01
C ASN A 152 9.11 29.52 -15.65
N SER A 153 8.87 30.04 -14.45
CA SER A 153 9.46 31.30 -13.99
C SER A 153 11.00 31.24 -13.94
N VAL A 154 11.58 30.13 -13.46
CA VAL A 154 13.04 29.91 -13.45
C VAL A 154 13.62 29.85 -14.86
N GLN A 155 12.90 29.24 -15.80
CA GLN A 155 13.31 29.21 -17.20
C GLN A 155 13.29 30.61 -17.83
N MET A 156 12.31 31.44 -17.49
CA MET A 156 12.27 32.84 -17.93
C MET A 156 13.43 33.65 -17.34
N THR A 157 13.77 33.47 -16.06
CA THR A 157 14.91 34.19 -15.47
C THR A 157 16.26 33.72 -16.04
N GLU A 158 16.35 32.48 -16.52
CA GLU A 158 17.55 32.02 -17.25
C GLU A 158 17.72 32.78 -18.57
N GLN A 159 16.62 32.97 -19.32
CA GLN A 159 16.65 33.77 -20.55
C GLN A 159 17.01 35.23 -20.26
N ASP A 160 16.45 35.81 -19.19
CA ASP A 160 16.80 37.17 -18.74
C ASP A 160 18.30 37.27 -18.39
N THR A 161 18.86 36.27 -17.70
CA THR A 161 20.27 36.23 -17.31
C THR A 161 21.19 36.13 -18.53
N LYS A 162 20.79 35.34 -19.54
CA LYS A 162 21.53 35.22 -20.80
C LYS A 162 21.49 36.52 -21.60
N TYR A 163 20.32 37.16 -21.70
CA TYR A 163 20.20 38.47 -22.35
C TYR A 163 21.04 39.54 -21.66
N LEU A 164 21.14 39.48 -20.32
CA LEU A 164 22.01 40.36 -19.55
C LEU A 164 23.49 40.15 -19.86
N GLU A 165 23.90 38.89 -20.08
CA GLU A 165 25.24 38.53 -20.56
C GLU A 165 25.54 39.19 -21.92
N ASP A 166 24.64 39.01 -22.89
CA ASP A 166 24.81 39.54 -24.25
C ASP A 166 24.91 41.08 -24.24
N LEU A 167 24.07 41.76 -23.44
CA LEU A 167 24.13 43.22 -23.28
C LEU A 167 25.45 43.69 -22.65
N GLN A 168 25.96 42.93 -21.68
CA GLN A 168 27.20 43.28 -21.00
C GLN A 168 28.41 43.08 -21.92
N ASP A 169 28.41 42.02 -22.73
CA ASP A 169 29.44 41.78 -23.73
C ASP A 169 29.43 42.85 -24.82
N GLU A 170 28.26 43.32 -25.26
CA GLU A 170 28.15 44.45 -26.19
C GLU A 170 28.72 45.73 -25.58
N PHE A 171 28.38 46.01 -24.31
CA PHE A 171 28.92 47.16 -23.59
C PHE A 171 30.44 47.09 -23.49
N ASP A 172 31.00 45.95 -23.07
CA ASP A 172 32.44 45.74 -22.93
C ASP A 172 33.17 45.89 -24.26
N TYR A 173 32.62 45.36 -25.35
CA TYR A 173 33.16 45.52 -26.70
C TYR A 173 33.22 46.99 -27.11
N ARG A 174 32.12 47.75 -26.95
CA ARG A 174 32.07 49.18 -27.29
C ARG A 174 33.00 50.00 -26.41
N TYR A 175 33.05 49.71 -25.11
CA TYR A 175 33.91 50.38 -24.15
C TYR A 175 35.40 50.20 -24.50
N LYS A 176 35.82 48.96 -24.79
CA LYS A 176 37.19 48.65 -25.22
C LYS A 176 37.55 49.32 -26.54
N THR A 177 36.62 49.32 -27.51
CA THR A 177 36.81 50.00 -28.80
C THR A 177 37.15 51.48 -28.60
N ILE A 178 36.41 52.15 -27.72
CA ILE A 178 36.62 53.57 -27.37
C ILE A 178 37.95 53.78 -26.63
N GLN A 179 38.33 52.89 -25.72
CA GLN A 179 39.62 52.98 -25.03
C GLN A 179 40.83 52.86 -25.97
N THR A 180 40.71 52.09 -27.06
CA THR A 180 41.79 51.87 -28.03
C THR A 180 41.96 52.98 -29.07
N MET A 181 41.07 53.98 -29.11
CA MET A 181 41.18 55.11 -30.05
C MET A 181 42.25 56.13 -29.63
N ASP A 182 42.97 56.67 -30.62
CA ASP A 182 44.13 57.56 -30.42
C ASP A 182 43.73 58.93 -29.85
N GLN A 183 44.64 59.59 -29.12
CA GLN A 183 44.32 60.81 -28.36
C GLN A 183 43.88 62.02 -29.22
N GLY A 184 44.15 62.01 -30.53
CA GLY A 184 43.77 63.06 -31.48
C GLY A 184 42.28 63.13 -31.82
N ASP A 185 41.53 62.02 -31.65
CA ASP A 185 40.11 61.91 -32.03
C ASP A 185 39.13 62.15 -30.87
N LYS A 186 39.64 62.43 -29.66
CA LYS A 186 38.84 62.52 -28.42
C LYS A 186 37.95 63.78 -28.30
N ASN A 187 38.15 64.77 -29.16
CA ASN A 187 37.38 66.04 -29.16
C ASN A 187 36.26 66.07 -30.22
N ASN A 188 35.85 64.91 -30.74
CA ASN A 188 34.86 64.81 -31.81
C ASN A 188 33.42 64.68 -31.25
N ALA A 189 32.43 65.31 -31.89
CA ALA A 189 31.02 65.23 -31.46
C ALA A 189 30.50 63.78 -31.41
N LEU A 190 31.03 62.92 -32.29
CA LEU A 190 30.79 61.47 -32.31
C LEU A 190 31.25 60.76 -31.02
N MET A 191 32.34 61.20 -30.41
CA MET A 191 32.85 60.63 -29.15
C MET A 191 31.92 60.93 -27.98
N ASN A 192 31.43 62.17 -27.90
CA ASN A 192 30.45 62.56 -26.88
C ASN A 192 29.13 61.79 -27.03
N GLN A 193 28.72 61.50 -28.27
CA GLN A 193 27.53 60.69 -28.54
C GLN A 193 27.73 59.24 -28.07
N GLU A 194 28.88 58.62 -28.34
CA GLU A 194 29.12 57.24 -27.89
C GLU A 194 29.31 57.11 -26.38
N VAL A 195 29.85 58.13 -25.71
CA VAL A 195 29.89 58.17 -24.23
C VAL A 195 28.47 58.22 -23.65
N LEU A 196 27.56 58.99 -24.26
CA LEU A 196 26.14 59.01 -23.87
C LEU A 196 25.50 57.64 -24.08
N THR A 197 25.74 57.00 -25.24
CA THR A 197 25.23 55.66 -25.52
C THR A 197 25.76 54.62 -24.53
N LEU A 198 27.05 54.66 -24.16
CA LEU A 198 27.58 53.79 -23.11
C LEU A 198 26.91 54.03 -21.76
N GLN A 199 26.62 55.28 -21.39
CA GLN A 199 25.92 55.59 -20.15
C GLN A 199 24.47 55.04 -20.16
N GLU A 200 23.77 55.12 -21.30
CA GLU A 200 22.45 54.52 -21.47
C GLU A 200 22.50 53.00 -21.35
N MET A 201 23.50 52.35 -21.96
CA MET A 201 23.72 50.91 -21.83
C MET A 201 24.01 50.50 -20.38
N LEU A 202 24.85 51.27 -19.66
CA LEU A 202 25.14 51.02 -18.24
C LEU A 202 23.89 51.14 -17.37
N ASN A 203 23.06 52.17 -17.60
CA ASN A 203 21.78 52.34 -16.90
C ASN A 203 20.82 51.18 -17.20
N SER A 204 20.79 50.71 -18.45
CA SER A 204 19.99 49.54 -18.86
C SER A 204 20.47 48.26 -18.18
N LEU A 205 21.78 48.04 -18.12
CA LEU A 205 22.39 46.91 -17.40
C LEU A 205 22.01 46.94 -15.92
N ASP A 206 22.13 48.09 -15.25
CA ASP A 206 21.75 48.23 -13.85
C ASP A 206 20.26 47.91 -13.61
N PHE A 207 19.39 48.47 -14.44
CA PHE A 207 17.96 48.17 -14.37
C PHE A 207 17.68 46.67 -14.54
N LYS A 208 18.33 46.03 -15.52
CA LYS A 208 18.17 44.59 -15.80
C LYS A 208 18.73 43.71 -14.69
N ARG A 209 19.85 44.09 -14.07
CA ARG A 209 20.41 43.38 -12.90
C ARG A 209 19.44 43.44 -11.72
N LYS A 210 18.86 44.61 -11.43
CA LYS A 210 17.83 44.78 -10.37
C LYS A 210 16.57 43.96 -10.68
N GLU A 211 16.11 44.00 -11.92
CA GLU A 211 14.94 43.24 -12.37
C GLU A 211 15.15 41.72 -12.20
N ALA A 212 16.29 41.20 -12.66
CA ALA A 212 16.63 39.79 -12.56
C ALA A 212 16.69 39.33 -11.09
N LEU A 213 17.41 40.06 -10.23
CA LEU A 213 17.51 39.72 -8.80
C LEU A 213 16.16 39.79 -8.08
N SER A 214 15.30 40.75 -8.43
CA SER A 214 13.95 40.86 -7.90
C SER A 214 13.09 39.64 -8.28
N LYS A 215 13.10 39.24 -9.56
CA LYS A 215 12.40 38.03 -10.04
C LYS A 215 12.92 36.77 -9.36
N MET A 216 14.24 36.61 -9.24
CA MET A 216 14.85 35.48 -8.53
C MET A 216 14.42 35.45 -7.05
N THR A 217 14.38 36.61 -6.39
CA THR A 217 13.91 36.72 -4.99
C THR A 217 12.46 36.27 -4.84
N GLN A 218 11.59 36.69 -5.77
CA GLN A 218 10.19 36.27 -5.79
C GLN A 218 10.07 34.74 -5.94
N ILE A 219 10.80 34.14 -6.87
CA ILE A 219 10.81 32.69 -7.09
C ILE A 219 11.26 31.95 -5.83
N VAL A 220 12.31 32.42 -5.14
CA VAL A 220 12.77 31.81 -3.87
C VAL A 220 11.67 31.87 -2.81
N ASN A 221 10.99 33.00 -2.68
CA ASN A 221 9.89 33.15 -1.71
C ASN A 221 8.70 32.22 -2.04
N GLU A 222 8.31 32.14 -3.31
CA GLU A 222 7.24 31.26 -3.76
C GLU A 222 7.60 29.78 -3.55
N THR A 223 8.85 29.40 -3.80
CA THR A 223 9.35 28.05 -3.60
C THR A 223 9.35 27.66 -2.12
N ASP A 224 9.82 28.55 -1.24
CA ASP A 224 9.82 28.32 0.21
C ASP A 224 8.41 28.16 0.77
N LEU A 225 7.47 29.02 0.34
CA LEU A 225 6.06 28.90 0.70
C LEU A 225 5.45 27.58 0.22
N LEU A 226 5.67 27.21 -1.04
CA LEU A 226 5.15 25.97 -1.62
C LEU A 226 5.67 24.73 -0.86
N MET A 227 6.97 24.71 -0.58
CA MET A 227 7.62 23.61 0.11
C MET A 227 7.02 23.43 1.51
N ASN A 228 6.98 24.48 2.33
CA ASN A 228 6.57 24.39 3.74
C ASN A 228 5.06 24.21 3.93
N SER A 229 4.22 24.83 3.09
CA SER A 229 2.76 24.83 3.30
C SER A 229 2.02 23.74 2.53
N MET A 230 2.57 23.23 1.42
CA MET A 230 1.84 22.30 0.57
C MET A 230 2.57 20.98 0.38
N LEU A 231 3.83 21.03 -0.06
CA LEU A 231 4.58 19.81 -0.41
C LEU A 231 4.88 18.95 0.82
N MET A 232 5.27 19.58 1.94
CA MET A 232 5.53 18.88 3.18
C MET A 232 4.29 18.21 3.76
N GLU A 233 3.14 18.88 3.70
CA GLU A 233 1.87 18.30 4.14
C GLU A 233 1.45 17.11 3.25
N GLU A 234 1.58 17.20 1.91
CA GLU A 234 1.32 16.06 1.02
C GLU A 234 2.22 14.85 1.30
N LEU A 235 3.49 15.11 1.63
CA LEU A 235 4.42 14.05 2.03
C LEU A 235 4.00 13.39 3.34
N GLN A 236 3.52 14.15 4.33
CA GLN A 236 3.00 13.58 5.58
C GLN A 236 1.73 12.78 5.35
N ASP A 237 0.81 13.27 4.52
CA ASP A 237 -0.40 12.56 4.14
C ASP A 237 -0.08 11.26 3.39
N TRP A 238 0.94 11.27 2.53
CA TRP A 238 1.44 10.05 1.91
C TRP A 238 2.03 9.07 2.93
N LYS A 239 2.84 9.53 3.89
CA LYS A 239 3.36 8.67 4.98
C LYS A 239 2.23 8.06 5.81
N ARG A 240 1.19 8.84 6.13
CA ARG A 240 0.00 8.34 6.83
C ARG A 240 -0.76 7.30 6.00
N ARG A 241 -0.93 7.54 4.70
CA ARG A 241 -1.51 6.54 3.77
C ARG A 241 -0.68 5.26 3.73
N GLN A 242 0.64 5.36 3.65
CA GLN A 242 1.52 4.18 3.68
C GLN A 242 1.36 3.41 5.00
N GLN A 243 1.30 4.12 6.13
CA GLN A 243 1.10 3.53 7.46
C GLN A 243 -0.19 2.71 7.53
N ILE A 244 -1.30 3.28 7.02
CA ILE A 244 -2.61 2.62 6.96
C ILE A 244 -2.60 1.45 5.97
N ALA A 245 -1.97 1.60 4.79
CA ALA A 245 -1.85 0.53 3.82
C ALA A 245 -1.04 -0.67 4.36
N CYS A 246 -0.03 -0.41 5.20
CA CYS A 246 0.75 -1.47 5.83
C CYS A 246 -0.09 -2.37 6.75
N ILE A 247 -1.16 -1.85 7.36
CA ILE A 247 -2.10 -2.63 8.18
C ILE A 247 -3.32 -3.13 7.40
N GLY A 248 -3.25 -3.15 6.07
CA GLY A 248 -4.28 -3.72 5.20
C GLY A 248 -5.29 -2.72 4.65
N GLY A 249 -5.13 -1.43 4.94
CA GLY A 249 -5.95 -0.38 4.33
C GLY A 249 -5.70 -0.21 2.82
N PRO A 250 -6.47 0.66 2.15
CA PRO A 250 -6.39 0.82 0.70
C PRO A 250 -5.02 1.33 0.24
N LEU A 251 -4.48 0.69 -0.79
CA LEU A 251 -3.27 1.16 -1.49
C LEU A 251 -3.60 2.42 -2.28
N HIS A 252 -2.77 3.46 -2.15
CA HIS A 252 -2.91 4.66 -2.95
C HIS A 252 -1.58 5.01 -3.64
N ASN A 253 -1.63 5.07 -4.97
CA ASN A 253 -0.52 5.46 -5.82
C ASN A 253 -0.38 7.00 -5.77
N GLY A 254 0.67 7.50 -5.11
CA GLY A 254 0.95 8.95 -5.06
C GLY A 254 2.44 9.30 -5.06
N LEU A 255 3.32 8.30 -4.98
CA LEU A 255 4.74 8.53 -4.85
C LEU A 255 5.37 9.04 -6.16
N ASP A 256 4.81 8.68 -7.31
CA ASP A 256 5.28 9.17 -8.61
C ASP A 256 4.96 10.66 -8.83
N GLN A 257 3.77 11.11 -8.39
CA GLN A 257 3.40 12.53 -8.41
C GLN A 257 4.32 13.33 -7.50
N LEU A 258 4.54 12.86 -6.27
CA LEU A 258 5.51 13.46 -5.36
C LEU A 258 6.92 13.46 -5.96
N GLN A 259 7.37 12.35 -6.55
CA GLN A 259 8.68 12.29 -7.21
C GLN A 259 8.81 13.36 -8.29
N ASN A 260 7.79 13.54 -9.13
CA ASN A 260 7.79 14.56 -10.16
C ASN A 260 7.89 15.97 -9.55
N CYS A 261 7.07 16.28 -8.55
CA CYS A 261 7.12 17.57 -7.85
C CYS A 261 8.48 17.85 -7.22
N PHE A 262 9.03 16.89 -6.46
CA PHE A 262 10.34 17.02 -5.81
C PHE A 262 11.46 17.16 -6.85
N THR A 263 11.43 16.40 -7.94
CA THR A 263 12.45 16.45 -8.99
C THR A 263 12.42 17.79 -9.72
N LEU A 264 11.24 18.27 -10.14
CA LEU A 264 11.11 19.55 -10.85
C LEU A 264 11.52 20.75 -9.98
N LEU A 265 11.20 20.72 -8.68
CA LEU A 265 11.66 21.75 -7.75
C LEU A 265 13.18 21.71 -7.52
N ALA A 266 13.76 20.50 -7.41
CA ALA A 266 15.21 20.35 -7.27
C ALA A 266 15.95 20.88 -8.50
N GLU A 267 15.49 20.53 -9.71
CA GLU A 267 16.00 21.07 -10.98
C GLU A 267 15.94 22.61 -10.99
N SER A 268 14.77 23.16 -10.64
CA SER A 268 14.52 24.62 -10.61
C SER A 268 15.47 25.33 -9.64
N LEU A 269 15.68 24.78 -8.44
CA LEU A 269 16.60 25.35 -7.44
C LEU A 269 18.06 25.27 -7.88
N PHE A 270 18.50 24.15 -8.48
CA PHE A 270 19.87 24.05 -9.01
C PHE A 270 20.09 24.98 -10.20
N GLN A 271 19.09 25.15 -11.06
CA GLN A 271 19.15 26.09 -12.17
C GLN A 271 19.24 27.54 -11.66
N LEU A 272 18.45 27.91 -10.65
CA LEU A 272 18.51 29.22 -10.01
C LEU A 272 19.89 29.47 -9.36
N ARG A 273 20.45 28.46 -8.69
CA ARG A 273 21.81 28.52 -8.14
C ARG A 273 22.85 28.80 -9.23
N ARG A 274 22.80 28.10 -10.37
CA ARG A 274 23.70 28.34 -11.52
C ARG A 274 23.53 29.74 -12.10
N GLN A 275 22.30 30.26 -12.18
CA GLN A 275 22.06 31.64 -12.63
C GLN A 275 22.73 32.65 -11.67
N LEU A 276 22.65 32.43 -10.35
CA LEU A 276 23.35 33.28 -9.37
C LEU A 276 24.88 33.18 -9.46
N GLU A 277 25.44 32.02 -9.82
CA GLU A 277 26.87 31.84 -10.11
C GLU A 277 27.28 32.61 -11.39
N LYS A 278 26.47 32.57 -12.45
CA LYS A 278 26.71 33.37 -13.67
C LYS A 278 26.67 34.88 -13.41
N LEU A 279 25.71 35.36 -12.61
CA LEU A 279 25.64 36.77 -12.24
C LEU A 279 26.90 37.24 -11.50
N GLU A 280 27.52 36.40 -10.67
CA GLU A 280 28.82 36.73 -10.04
C GLU A 280 29.94 36.81 -11.06
N GLU A 281 30.00 35.89 -12.02
CA GLU A 281 31.00 35.94 -13.10
C GLU A 281 30.86 37.27 -13.88
N GLN A 282 29.63 37.65 -14.20
CA GLN A 282 29.32 38.92 -14.87
C GLN A 282 29.70 40.14 -14.02
N SER A 283 29.39 40.15 -12.72
CA SER A 283 29.79 41.23 -11.82
C SER A 283 31.32 41.32 -11.66
N THR A 284 32.02 40.19 -11.71
CA THR A 284 33.51 40.16 -11.68
C THR A 284 34.11 40.79 -12.94
N LYS A 285 33.49 40.60 -14.11
CA LYS A 285 33.89 41.25 -15.36
C LYS A 285 33.63 42.76 -15.34
N MET A 286 32.52 43.18 -14.74
CA MET A 286 32.08 44.57 -14.69
C MET A 286 31.20 44.86 -13.47
N THR A 287 31.67 45.76 -12.61
CA THR A 287 30.93 46.24 -11.43
C THR A 287 31.05 47.76 -11.28
N TYR A 288 30.23 48.33 -10.40
CA TYR A 288 30.13 49.76 -10.15
C TYR A 288 29.61 50.02 -8.72
N GLU A 289 29.76 51.26 -8.26
CA GLU A 289 29.22 51.71 -6.96
C GLU A 289 27.70 51.51 -6.92
N GLY A 290 27.22 50.72 -5.96
CA GLY A 290 25.80 50.38 -5.83
C GLY A 290 25.31 49.26 -6.75
N ASP A 291 26.19 48.47 -7.36
CA ASP A 291 25.83 47.25 -8.10
C ASP A 291 25.01 46.30 -7.22
N PRO A 292 23.77 45.93 -7.63
CA PRO A 292 22.90 45.10 -6.80
C PRO A 292 23.39 43.65 -6.67
N ILE A 293 24.23 43.16 -7.59
CA ILE A 293 24.70 41.76 -7.59
C ILE A 293 25.54 41.47 -6.34
N PRO A 294 26.68 42.17 -6.07
CA PRO A 294 27.46 41.94 -4.86
C PRO A 294 26.65 42.13 -3.57
N MET A 295 25.67 43.04 -3.56
CA MET A 295 24.87 43.38 -2.38
C MET A 295 23.87 42.28 -2.00
N GLN A 296 23.21 41.64 -2.97
CA GLN A 296 22.06 40.75 -2.70
C GLN A 296 22.37 39.27 -2.95
N ARG A 297 23.30 38.97 -3.86
CA ARG A 297 23.51 37.62 -4.38
C ARG A 297 23.95 36.62 -3.31
N ALA A 298 24.80 37.02 -2.37
CA ALA A 298 25.26 36.13 -1.29
C ALA A 298 24.08 35.62 -0.44
N HIS A 299 23.16 36.51 -0.06
CA HIS A 299 21.97 36.16 0.71
C HIS A 299 21.01 35.26 -0.09
N LEU A 300 20.80 35.55 -1.38
CA LEU A 300 19.98 34.70 -2.25
C LEU A 300 20.58 33.30 -2.42
N LEU A 301 21.90 33.20 -2.62
CA LEU A 301 22.59 31.92 -2.76
C LEU A 301 22.48 31.06 -1.50
N GLU A 302 22.60 31.68 -0.32
CA GLU A 302 22.40 31.01 0.97
C GLU A 302 20.98 30.45 1.09
N ARG A 303 19.95 31.27 0.77
CA ARG A 303 18.55 30.84 0.80
C ARG A 303 18.27 29.70 -0.18
N VAL A 304 18.73 29.79 -1.42
CA VAL A 304 18.59 28.72 -2.42
C VAL A 304 19.27 27.45 -1.94
N THR A 305 20.47 27.56 -1.38
CA THR A 305 21.22 26.42 -0.85
C THR A 305 20.46 25.76 0.31
N PHE A 306 19.92 26.55 1.23
CA PHE A 306 19.09 26.06 2.33
C PHE A 306 17.84 25.31 1.82
N LEU A 307 17.14 25.84 0.81
CA LEU A 307 15.99 25.18 0.19
C LEU A 307 16.38 23.84 -0.44
N ILE A 308 17.52 23.77 -1.13
CA ILE A 308 18.05 22.51 -1.68
C ILE A 308 18.28 21.50 -0.55
N TYR A 309 18.98 21.89 0.53
CA TYR A 309 19.22 21.03 1.67
C TYR A 309 17.92 20.49 2.28
N ASN A 310 16.93 21.35 2.47
CA ASN A 310 15.65 20.95 3.06
C ASN A 310 14.85 20.01 2.13
N LEU A 311 14.83 20.30 0.83
CA LEU A 311 14.15 19.47 -0.16
C LEU A 311 14.76 18.06 -0.22
N PHE A 312 16.09 17.96 -0.25
CA PHE A 312 16.78 16.66 -0.25
C PHE A 312 16.51 15.86 1.03
N LYS A 313 16.59 16.49 2.21
CA LYS A 313 16.31 15.83 3.50
C LYS A 313 14.92 15.20 3.53
N ASN A 314 13.92 15.87 2.98
CA ASN A 314 12.54 15.36 2.97
C ASN A 314 12.25 14.38 1.83
N SER A 315 13.12 14.32 0.81
CA SER A 315 12.95 13.43 -0.34
C SER A 315 13.35 11.97 -0.08
N PHE A 316 14.09 11.68 0.99
CA PHE A 316 14.58 10.33 1.28
C PHE A 316 13.59 9.56 2.16
N VAL A 317 12.89 8.59 1.56
CA VAL A 317 11.78 7.89 2.19
C VAL A 317 11.90 6.38 2.09
N VAL A 318 11.27 5.69 3.04
CA VAL A 318 11.03 4.25 2.96
C VAL A 318 9.82 4.01 2.07
N GLU A 319 10.00 3.47 0.88
CA GLU A 319 8.91 3.19 -0.08
C GLU A 319 8.16 1.90 0.28
N ARG A 320 8.90 0.86 0.70
CA ARG A 320 8.34 -0.41 1.20
C ARG A 320 8.91 -0.72 2.57
N GLN A 321 8.04 -0.73 3.57
CA GLN A 321 8.42 -1.00 4.96
C GLN A 321 9.02 -2.41 5.13
N PRO A 322 9.84 -2.65 6.17
CA PRO A 322 10.47 -3.95 6.42
C PRO A 322 9.45 -5.09 6.45
N CYS A 323 9.65 -6.11 5.62
CA CYS A 323 8.73 -7.24 5.52
C CYS A 323 9.46 -8.54 5.22
N MET A 324 9.05 -9.65 5.84
CA MET A 324 9.59 -10.98 5.55
C MET A 324 8.91 -11.55 4.29
N PRO A 325 9.64 -11.98 3.25
CA PRO A 325 9.04 -12.62 2.08
C PRO A 325 8.22 -13.87 2.40
N THR A 326 8.50 -14.56 3.51
CA THR A 326 7.74 -15.71 3.99
C THR A 326 6.39 -15.34 4.60
N HIS A 327 6.19 -14.08 5.00
CA HIS A 327 4.97 -13.58 5.64
C HIS A 327 4.59 -12.18 5.09
N PRO A 328 4.27 -12.07 3.79
CA PRO A 328 4.06 -10.78 3.12
C PRO A 328 2.86 -9.98 3.68
N GLN A 329 1.91 -10.65 4.34
CA GLN A 329 0.70 -10.05 4.91
C GLN A 329 0.90 -9.46 6.31
N ARG A 330 2.13 -9.49 6.85
CA ARG A 330 2.47 -9.04 8.20
C ARG A 330 3.75 -8.19 8.20
N PRO A 331 3.75 -7.03 7.52
CA PRO A 331 4.90 -6.12 7.52
C PRO A 331 5.24 -5.64 8.94
N MET A 332 6.46 -5.14 9.12
CA MET A 332 7.01 -4.64 10.41
C MET A 332 7.13 -5.69 11.53
N VAL A 333 6.69 -6.93 11.35
CA VAL A 333 7.03 -8.03 12.25
C VAL A 333 8.19 -8.81 11.65
N LEU A 334 9.32 -8.85 12.37
CA LEU A 334 10.55 -9.47 11.88
C LEU A 334 10.98 -10.60 12.80
N LYS A 335 11.28 -11.77 12.23
CA LYS A 335 11.81 -12.91 12.98
C LYS A 335 13.33 -12.92 12.96
N THR A 336 13.93 -13.17 14.12
CA THR A 336 15.39 -13.32 14.24
C THR A 336 15.92 -14.39 13.29
N LEU A 337 17.08 -14.10 12.68
CA LEU A 337 17.77 -14.95 11.70
C LEU A 337 17.04 -15.19 10.37
N ILE A 338 15.85 -14.60 10.16
CA ILE A 338 15.12 -14.68 8.89
C ILE A 338 15.40 -13.44 8.03
N GLN A 339 15.49 -13.63 6.72
CA GLN A 339 15.69 -12.53 5.78
C GLN A 339 14.43 -11.68 5.66
N PHE A 340 14.62 -10.37 5.58
CA PHE A 340 13.56 -9.43 5.26
C PHE A 340 14.00 -8.47 4.15
N THR A 341 12.99 -7.89 3.51
CA THR A 341 13.14 -6.90 2.45
C THR A 341 12.71 -5.53 2.93
N VAL A 342 13.41 -4.48 2.51
CA VAL A 342 13.00 -3.08 2.67
C VAL A 342 13.43 -2.30 1.43
N LYS A 343 12.58 -1.40 0.93
CA LYS A 343 12.87 -0.56 -0.24
C LYS A 343 12.84 0.90 0.14
N LEU A 344 13.90 1.62 -0.21
CA LEU A 344 14.01 3.06 -0.05
C LEU A 344 13.93 3.73 -1.41
N ARG A 345 13.46 4.96 -1.44
CA ARG A 345 13.39 5.79 -2.64
C ARG A 345 13.84 7.20 -2.32
N LEU A 346 14.58 7.79 -3.25
CA LEU A 346 14.84 9.22 -3.28
C LEU A 346 13.82 9.85 -4.23
N LEU A 347 12.96 10.72 -3.72
CA LEU A 347 11.93 11.40 -4.54
C LEU A 347 12.53 12.41 -5.53
N ILE A 348 13.79 12.79 -5.35
CA ILE A 348 14.54 13.56 -6.33
C ILE A 348 15.24 12.59 -7.27
N LYS A 349 14.76 12.53 -8.52
CA LYS A 349 15.31 11.66 -9.56
C LYS A 349 16.22 12.47 -10.49
N LEU A 350 17.50 12.50 -10.16
CA LEU A 350 18.54 13.09 -11.01
C LEU A 350 19.42 11.97 -11.61
N PRO A 351 19.61 11.90 -12.94
CA PRO A 351 20.45 10.87 -13.58
C PRO A 351 21.88 10.80 -13.02
N GLU A 352 22.42 11.94 -12.60
CA GLU A 352 23.76 12.10 -12.01
C GLU A 352 23.93 11.28 -10.72
N LEU A 353 22.84 11.00 -10.00
CA LEU A 353 22.88 10.28 -8.73
C LEU A 353 22.87 8.75 -8.90
N ASN A 354 22.69 8.25 -10.12
CA ASN A 354 22.61 6.81 -10.39
C ASN A 354 23.91 6.10 -9.97
N TYR A 355 23.80 5.08 -9.11
CA TYR A 355 24.93 4.36 -8.49
C TYR A 355 25.91 5.19 -7.63
N GLN A 356 25.71 6.50 -7.48
CA GLN A 356 26.57 7.35 -6.67
C GLN A 356 26.17 7.35 -5.19
N VAL A 357 24.89 7.16 -4.91
CA VAL A 357 24.34 7.23 -3.54
C VAL A 357 24.41 5.87 -2.86
N LYS A 358 25.28 5.72 -1.84
CA LYS A 358 25.43 4.47 -1.08
C LYS A 358 24.70 4.56 0.26
N VAL A 359 23.65 3.78 0.42
CA VAL A 359 22.86 3.73 1.63
C VAL A 359 23.37 2.66 2.58
N LYS A 360 23.51 3.01 3.86
CA LYS A 360 23.83 2.11 4.98
C LYS A 360 22.60 1.91 5.86
N ALA A 361 22.25 0.66 6.15
CA ALA A 361 21.20 0.29 7.09
C ALA A 361 21.81 -0.05 8.46
N SER A 362 21.15 0.42 9.52
CA SER A 362 21.48 0.14 10.92
C SER A 362 20.19 -0.02 11.73
N ILE A 363 20.29 -0.56 12.95
CA ILE A 363 19.14 -0.77 13.84
C ILE A 363 19.44 -0.16 15.21
N ASP A 364 18.45 0.51 15.80
CA ASP A 364 18.48 1.09 17.15
C ASP A 364 19.66 2.05 17.42
N LYS A 365 20.13 2.76 16.39
CA LYS A 365 21.31 3.63 16.46
C LYS A 365 21.18 4.71 17.55
N ASN A 366 20.00 5.29 17.71
CA ASN A 366 19.73 6.39 18.65
C ASN A 366 19.05 5.94 19.96
N VAL A 367 18.86 4.62 20.16
CA VAL A 367 17.91 4.06 21.14
C VAL A 367 18.60 3.21 22.22
N SER A 368 19.93 3.35 22.36
CA SER A 368 20.76 2.49 23.22
C SER A 368 20.39 2.45 24.71
N THR A 369 19.41 3.23 25.19
CA THR A 369 19.00 3.34 26.59
C THR A 369 17.58 2.82 26.91
N LEU A 370 16.76 2.43 25.92
CA LEU A 370 15.31 2.20 26.14
C LEU A 370 14.83 0.75 25.94
N SER A 371 15.54 -0.05 25.15
CA SER A 371 15.15 -1.43 24.82
C SER A 371 16.03 -2.45 25.55
N ASN A 372 15.40 -3.53 26.05
CA ASN A 372 16.07 -4.56 26.83
C ASN A 372 16.86 -5.53 25.94
N ARG A 373 16.40 -5.73 24.69
CA ARG A 373 17.06 -6.59 23.71
C ARG A 373 17.75 -5.75 22.64
N ARG A 374 18.99 -6.11 22.31
CA ARG A 374 19.73 -5.43 21.25
C ARG A 374 19.87 -6.32 20.03
N PHE A 375 19.75 -5.72 18.85
CA PHE A 375 19.85 -6.41 17.58
C PHE A 375 20.94 -5.79 16.72
N VAL A 376 21.46 -6.58 15.79
CA VAL A 376 22.34 -6.13 14.71
C VAL A 376 21.84 -6.71 13.39
N LEU A 377 22.02 -5.94 12.32
CA LEU A 377 21.68 -6.37 10.97
C LEU A 377 22.85 -7.12 10.35
N CYS A 378 22.63 -8.38 10.01
CA CYS A 378 23.53 -9.20 9.21
C CYS A 378 23.14 -9.14 7.72
N GLY A 379 24.10 -9.47 6.84
CA GLY A 379 23.92 -9.46 5.39
C GLY A 379 24.43 -8.18 4.72
N THR A 380 23.86 -7.84 3.57
CA THR A 380 24.26 -6.66 2.77
C THR A 380 23.62 -5.41 3.35
N HIS A 381 24.26 -4.80 4.34
CA HIS A 381 23.78 -3.61 5.05
C HIS A 381 24.24 -2.29 4.42
N VAL A 382 25.01 -2.34 3.33
CA VAL A 382 25.33 -1.18 2.50
C VAL A 382 25.00 -1.50 1.04
N LYS A 383 24.23 -0.65 0.37
CA LYS A 383 23.85 -0.85 -1.02
C LYS A 383 23.68 0.48 -1.75
N ALA A 384 24.11 0.54 -3.01
CA ALA A 384 23.94 1.72 -3.85
C ALA A 384 22.52 1.83 -4.41
N MET A 385 22.00 3.04 -4.53
CA MET A 385 20.76 3.33 -5.26
C MET A 385 20.98 3.21 -6.77
N SER A 386 19.96 2.73 -7.47
CA SER A 386 19.94 2.59 -8.93
C SER A 386 18.63 3.10 -9.50
N ILE A 387 18.64 3.52 -10.76
CA ILE A 387 17.43 3.86 -11.50
C ILE A 387 16.77 2.57 -12.00
N GLU A 388 15.53 2.31 -11.60
CA GLU A 388 14.71 1.19 -12.11
C GLU A 388 14.13 1.51 -13.50
N GLU A 389 14.01 0.50 -14.37
CA GLU A 389 13.52 0.62 -15.77
C GLU A 389 11.98 0.66 -15.91
N SER A 390 11.24 0.99 -14.84
CA SER A 390 9.77 1.13 -14.91
C SER A 390 9.32 2.33 -15.76
N SER A 391 8.03 2.40 -16.13
CA SER A 391 7.45 3.43 -17.02
C SER A 391 7.82 4.87 -16.66
N ASN A 392 7.96 5.19 -15.36
CA ASN A 392 8.43 6.50 -14.89
C ASN A 392 9.86 6.50 -14.33
N GLY A 393 10.47 5.33 -14.13
CA GLY A 393 11.76 5.08 -13.46
C GLY A 393 11.90 5.70 -12.06
N SER A 394 12.45 4.96 -11.10
CA SER A 394 12.64 5.45 -9.73
C SER A 394 14.10 5.34 -9.30
N LEU A 395 14.63 6.35 -8.59
CA LEU A 395 15.93 6.22 -7.92
C LEU A 395 15.71 5.56 -6.56
N SER A 396 15.97 4.27 -6.49
CA SER A 396 15.63 3.46 -5.32
C SER A 396 16.71 2.44 -4.99
N VAL A 397 16.64 1.92 -3.77
CA VAL A 397 17.48 0.80 -3.33
C VAL A 397 16.63 -0.19 -2.56
N GLU A 398 16.68 -1.45 -2.98
CA GLU A 398 16.01 -2.55 -2.29
C GLU A 398 17.03 -3.44 -1.58
N PHE A 399 16.94 -3.51 -0.26
CA PHE A 399 17.70 -4.46 0.55
C PHE A 399 16.89 -5.74 0.66
N ARG A 400 17.37 -6.85 0.07
CA ARG A 400 16.65 -8.15 0.07
C ARG A 400 17.17 -9.18 1.07
N HIS A 401 18.39 -8.98 1.57
CA HIS A 401 19.13 -9.99 2.35
C HIS A 401 19.54 -9.45 3.72
N LEU A 402 18.72 -8.59 4.33
CA LEU A 402 18.95 -8.16 5.71
C LEU A 402 18.38 -9.20 6.68
N GLN A 403 19.10 -9.47 7.75
CA GLN A 403 18.68 -10.41 8.80
C GLN A 403 18.92 -9.79 10.18
N PRO A 404 17.92 -9.71 11.06
CA PRO A 404 18.13 -9.26 12.42
C PRO A 404 18.70 -10.40 13.26
N LYS A 405 19.79 -10.13 13.98
CA LYS A 405 20.42 -11.07 14.91
C LYS A 405 20.48 -10.44 16.29
N GLU A 406 19.95 -11.16 17.28
CA GLU A 406 20.00 -10.74 18.67
C GLU A 406 21.44 -10.80 19.22
N MET A 407 21.85 -9.72 19.89
CA MET A 407 23.13 -9.66 20.59
C MET A 407 22.96 -10.19 22.01
N LYS A 408 23.76 -11.19 22.38
CA LYS A 408 23.83 -11.65 23.77
C LYS A 408 24.45 -10.54 24.63
N SER A 409 23.79 -10.17 25.71
CA SER A 409 24.30 -9.22 26.70
C SER A 409 25.51 -9.83 27.42
N SER A 410 26.70 -9.26 27.22
CA SER A 410 27.90 -9.56 27.99
C SER A 410 27.95 -8.71 29.27
N ALA A 411 27.05 -9.00 30.22
CA ALA A 411 27.21 -8.66 31.64
C ALA A 411 26.04 -9.25 32.44
N GLY A 412 26.36 -10.02 33.50
CA GLY A 412 25.39 -10.61 34.41
C GLY A 412 24.73 -9.59 35.34
N SER A 413 23.88 -8.73 34.81
CA SER A 413 22.97 -7.92 35.62
C SER A 413 21.62 -8.63 35.70
N LYS A 414 21.44 -9.45 36.74
CA LYS A 414 20.11 -9.78 37.27
C LYS A 414 19.55 -8.49 37.86
N GLY A 415 18.85 -7.70 37.05
CA GLY A 415 18.23 -6.45 37.48
C GLY A 415 17.13 -6.04 36.52
N ASN A 416 15.88 -6.19 36.97
CA ASN A 416 14.61 -5.93 36.29
C ASN A 416 14.38 -6.67 34.96
N GLU A 417 13.67 -7.80 35.03
CA GLU A 417 12.82 -8.23 33.91
C GLU A 417 11.93 -7.03 33.53
N GLY A 418 12.13 -6.48 32.34
CA GLY A 418 11.37 -5.32 31.89
C GLY A 418 9.87 -5.58 31.86
N CYS A 419 9.09 -4.52 32.11
CA CYS A 419 7.64 -4.52 32.26
C CYS A 419 6.84 -4.97 31.00
N HIS A 420 7.49 -5.19 29.85
CA HIS A 420 6.84 -5.37 28.54
C HIS A 420 6.99 -6.79 27.99
N MET A 421 5.94 -7.30 27.35
CA MET A 421 6.03 -8.56 26.62
C MET A 421 6.96 -8.40 25.41
N VAL A 422 7.63 -9.47 25.01
CA VAL A 422 8.52 -9.54 23.83
C VAL A 422 7.89 -8.97 22.55
N THR A 423 6.56 -9.07 22.42
CA THR A 423 5.81 -8.61 21.24
C THR A 423 5.43 -7.13 21.27
N GLU A 424 5.70 -6.43 22.38
CA GLU A 424 5.39 -5.00 22.57
C GLU A 424 6.65 -4.12 22.50
N GLU A 425 7.83 -4.74 22.41
CA GLU A 425 9.10 -4.03 22.24
C GLU A 425 9.25 -3.60 20.79
N LEU A 426 9.36 -2.29 20.60
CA LEU A 426 9.47 -1.64 19.29
C LEU A 426 10.92 -1.25 19.01
N HIS A 427 11.36 -1.50 17.78
CA HIS A 427 12.69 -1.18 17.28
C HIS A 427 12.59 -0.31 16.03
N SER A 428 13.66 0.41 15.68
CA SER A 428 13.69 1.25 14.47
C SER A 428 14.89 0.91 13.60
N ILE A 429 14.66 0.76 12.29
CA ILE A 429 15.72 0.55 11.31
C ILE A 429 16.01 1.90 10.66
N THR A 430 17.23 2.39 10.84
CA THR A 430 17.70 3.68 10.34
C THR A 430 18.57 3.49 9.10
N PHE A 431 18.33 4.32 8.10
CA PHE A 431 19.04 4.33 6.83
C PHE A 431 19.74 5.66 6.64
N GLU A 432 21.03 5.59 6.34
CA GLU A 432 21.90 6.76 6.23
C GLU A 432 22.58 6.77 4.86
N THR A 433 22.73 7.95 4.28
CA THR A 433 23.53 8.14 3.08
C THR A 433 24.06 9.57 3.02
N GLN A 434 25.11 9.76 2.23
CA GLN A 434 25.65 11.07 1.92
C GLN A 434 25.58 11.28 0.40
N ILE A 435 25.15 12.46 -0.03
CA ILE A 435 25.11 12.87 -1.43
C ILE A 435 26.11 14.00 -1.64
N CYS A 436 26.98 13.84 -2.64
CA CYS A 436 27.92 14.87 -3.07
C CYS A 436 27.55 15.30 -4.50
N LEU A 437 26.96 16.49 -4.65
CA LEU A 437 26.45 16.97 -5.94
C LEU A 437 26.68 18.47 -6.08
N TYR A 438 27.25 18.91 -7.23
CA TYR A 438 27.49 20.34 -7.53
C TYR A 438 28.21 21.11 -6.40
N GLY A 439 29.19 20.48 -5.75
CA GLY A 439 29.94 21.06 -4.64
C GLY A 439 29.22 21.08 -3.29
N LEU A 440 27.99 20.57 -3.22
CA LEU A 440 27.25 20.37 -1.96
C LEU A 440 27.48 18.97 -1.42
N THR A 441 27.64 18.87 -0.11
CA THR A 441 27.62 17.60 0.64
C THR A 441 26.36 17.59 1.52
N ILE A 442 25.48 16.62 1.30
CA ILE A 442 24.17 16.52 1.96
C ILE A 442 24.07 15.16 2.64
N ASP A 443 24.00 15.16 3.97
CA ASP A 443 23.72 13.96 4.75
C ASP A 443 22.21 13.74 4.87
N LEU A 444 21.78 12.52 4.55
CA LEU A 444 20.39 12.10 4.57
C LEU A 444 20.22 10.92 5.53
N GLU A 445 19.21 11.03 6.37
CA GLU A 445 18.80 9.97 7.30
C GLU A 445 17.28 9.80 7.22
N THR A 446 16.82 8.55 7.18
CA THR A 446 15.40 8.21 7.28
C THR A 446 15.26 6.90 8.05
N SER A 447 14.11 6.67 8.67
CA SER A 447 13.88 5.46 9.48
C SER A 447 12.58 4.77 9.07
N SER A 448 12.54 3.45 9.25
CA SER A 448 11.31 2.67 9.09
C SER A 448 10.27 3.06 10.12
N LEU A 449 9.01 2.66 9.89
CA LEU A 449 8.06 2.55 10.98
C LEU A 449 8.58 1.54 12.02
N PRO A 450 8.10 1.62 13.28
CA PRO A 450 8.59 0.74 14.32
C PRO A 450 8.29 -0.72 14.01
N VAL A 451 9.28 -1.58 14.26
CA VAL A 451 9.21 -3.02 13.99
C VAL A 451 9.21 -3.81 15.30
N VAL A 452 8.53 -4.96 15.30
CA VAL A 452 8.52 -5.91 16.41
C VAL A 452 9.42 -7.10 16.09
N MET A 453 10.34 -7.42 17.00
CA MET A 453 11.29 -8.53 16.85
C MET A 453 10.80 -9.79 17.58
N ILE A 454 10.52 -10.85 16.80
CA ILE A 454 10.07 -12.15 17.31
C ILE A 454 11.15 -13.23 17.19
N SER A 455 11.10 -14.21 18.09
CA SER A 455 12.00 -15.38 18.05
C SER A 455 11.30 -16.61 17.46
N ASN A 456 9.99 -16.71 17.64
CA ASN A 456 9.18 -17.83 17.14
C ASN A 456 7.94 -17.32 16.38
N VAL A 457 7.52 -18.07 15.35
CA VAL A 457 6.31 -17.79 14.55
C VAL A 457 5.04 -17.82 15.41
N SER A 458 5.03 -18.55 16.52
CA SER A 458 3.90 -18.53 17.48
C SER A 458 3.63 -17.14 18.08
N GLN A 459 4.60 -16.23 18.03
CA GLN A 459 4.48 -14.85 18.52
C GLN A 459 3.93 -13.90 17.43
N LEU A 460 3.90 -14.33 16.16
CA LEU A 460 3.48 -13.53 15.02
C LEU A 460 2.07 -12.91 15.21
N PRO A 461 1.04 -13.64 15.71
CA PRO A 461 -0.27 -13.07 15.96
C PRO A 461 -0.24 -11.87 16.92
N ASN A 462 0.43 -12.01 18.06
CA ASN A 462 0.47 -10.97 19.08
C ASN A 462 1.36 -9.79 18.68
N ALA A 463 2.46 -10.05 17.98
CA ALA A 463 3.29 -9.00 17.40
C ALA A 463 2.51 -8.20 16.35
N TRP A 464 1.68 -8.86 15.55
CA TRP A 464 0.81 -8.19 14.58
C TRP A 464 -0.24 -7.30 15.25
N ALA A 465 -0.83 -7.72 16.37
CA ALA A 465 -1.71 -6.86 17.16
C ALA A 465 -1.02 -5.58 17.63
N SER A 466 0.23 -5.67 18.07
CA SER A 466 1.01 -4.49 18.48
C SER A 466 1.25 -3.55 17.30
N ILE A 467 1.59 -4.08 16.13
CA ILE A 467 1.74 -3.29 14.90
C ILE A 467 0.41 -2.63 14.50
N ILE A 468 -0.72 -3.34 14.55
CA ILE A 468 -2.04 -2.76 14.28
C ILE A 468 -2.30 -1.61 15.25
N TRP A 469 -2.16 -1.85 16.56
CA TRP A 469 -2.50 -0.85 17.57
C TRP A 469 -1.63 0.40 17.46
N TYR A 470 -0.33 0.24 17.24
CA TYR A 470 0.58 1.36 17.00
C TYR A 470 0.11 2.21 15.82
N ASN A 471 -0.14 1.57 14.67
CA ASN A 471 -0.42 2.29 13.43
C ASN A 471 -1.82 2.90 13.37
N VAL A 472 -2.78 2.36 14.11
CA VAL A 472 -4.12 2.95 14.24
C VAL A 472 -4.09 4.16 15.16
N SER A 473 -3.39 4.06 16.30
CA SER A 473 -3.53 5.03 17.39
C SER A 473 -2.55 6.20 17.35
N THR A 474 -1.50 6.17 16.51
CA THR A 474 -0.56 7.29 16.40
C THR A 474 -0.10 7.58 14.97
N ASN A 475 0.18 8.85 14.71
CA ASN A 475 0.85 9.34 13.50
C ASN A 475 2.35 9.58 13.74
N ASP A 476 2.81 9.47 14.99
CA ASP A 476 4.24 9.53 15.30
C ASP A 476 4.91 8.28 14.74
N SER A 477 5.96 8.47 13.93
CA SER A 477 6.68 7.38 13.27
C SER A 477 7.80 6.79 14.12
N GLN A 478 8.15 7.38 15.27
CA GLN A 478 9.34 6.98 16.06
C GLN A 478 9.09 6.84 17.57
N ASN A 479 7.84 6.69 18.02
CA ASN A 479 7.53 6.47 19.43
C ASN A 479 7.78 5.01 19.87
N LEU A 480 9.04 4.66 20.14
CA LEU A 480 9.41 3.29 20.51
C LEU A 480 8.94 2.85 21.91
N VAL A 481 8.55 3.81 22.78
CA VAL A 481 8.01 3.55 24.12
C VAL A 481 6.48 3.59 24.17
N PHE A 482 5.84 3.48 23.02
CA PHE A 482 4.39 3.58 22.87
C PHE A 482 3.60 2.66 23.82
N PHE A 483 4.06 1.43 24.05
CA PHE A 483 3.39 0.46 24.92
C PHE A 483 3.62 0.67 26.43
N ASN A 484 4.38 1.70 26.83
CA ASN A 484 4.48 2.11 28.24
C ASN A 484 3.15 2.70 28.74
N ASN A 485 2.46 3.43 27.86
CA ASN A 485 1.15 3.99 28.12
C ASN A 485 0.34 4.04 26.82
N PRO A 486 -0.16 2.89 26.33
CA PRO A 486 -0.79 2.81 25.03
C PRO A 486 -2.10 3.63 25.04
N PRO A 487 -2.27 4.60 24.12
CA PRO A 487 -3.50 5.36 24.01
C PRO A 487 -4.67 4.47 23.63
N SER A 488 -5.87 4.89 24.02
CA SER A 488 -7.11 4.22 23.58
C SER A 488 -7.40 4.55 22.12
N ALA A 489 -7.86 3.55 21.36
CA ALA A 489 -8.30 3.73 19.98
C ALA A 489 -9.81 3.98 19.93
N THR A 490 -10.28 4.73 18.94
CA THR A 490 -11.71 4.86 18.68
C THR A 490 -12.25 3.55 18.11
N LEU A 491 -13.40 3.07 18.61
CA LEU A 491 -13.97 1.79 18.20
C LEU A 491 -14.26 1.73 16.70
N SER A 492 -14.82 2.79 16.12
CA SER A 492 -15.10 2.86 14.67
C SER A 492 -13.85 2.65 13.81
N GLN A 493 -12.74 3.31 14.15
CA GLN A 493 -11.45 3.15 13.46
C GLN A 493 -10.90 1.73 13.59
N LEU A 494 -11.00 1.12 14.77
CA LEU A 494 -10.51 -0.22 14.99
C LEU A 494 -11.34 -1.27 14.22
N LEU A 495 -12.66 -1.13 14.22
CA LEU A 495 -13.57 -2.03 13.48
C LEU A 495 -13.32 -1.97 11.96
N GLU A 496 -13.08 -0.77 11.44
CA GLU A 496 -12.65 -0.57 10.05
C GLU A 496 -11.35 -1.34 9.76
N VAL A 497 -10.35 -1.22 10.64
CA VAL A 497 -9.07 -1.96 10.51
C VAL A 497 -9.25 -3.47 10.65
N MET A 498 -10.19 -3.93 11.48
CA MET A 498 -10.54 -5.35 11.55
C MET A 498 -11.09 -5.83 10.21
N SER A 499 -11.99 -5.08 9.59
CA SER A 499 -12.47 -5.41 8.24
C SER A 499 -11.34 -5.49 7.22
N TRP A 500 -10.34 -4.60 7.30
CA TRP A 500 -9.15 -4.67 6.46
C TRP A 500 -8.29 -5.91 6.71
N GLN A 501 -8.26 -6.45 7.93
CA GLN A 501 -7.60 -7.74 8.19
C GLN A 501 -8.27 -8.87 7.41
N PHE A 502 -9.59 -8.84 7.28
CA PHE A 502 -10.32 -9.84 6.49
C PHE A 502 -10.12 -9.63 4.99
N SER A 503 -10.27 -8.41 4.48
CA SER A 503 -10.12 -8.16 3.04
C SER A 503 -8.71 -8.44 2.53
N SER A 504 -7.67 -8.05 3.27
CA SER A 504 -6.27 -8.26 2.87
C SER A 504 -5.78 -9.70 3.07
N TYR A 505 -6.26 -10.40 4.10
CA TYR A 505 -5.77 -11.75 4.44
C TYR A 505 -6.56 -12.86 3.72
N VAL A 506 -7.90 -12.73 3.71
CA VAL A 506 -8.86 -13.73 3.23
C VAL A 506 -9.79 -13.21 2.13
N GLY A 507 -9.49 -12.03 1.57
CA GLY A 507 -10.04 -11.60 0.28
C GLY A 507 -11.35 -10.83 0.33
N ARG A 508 -12.22 -11.09 1.32
CA ARG A 508 -13.47 -10.34 1.55
C ARG A 508 -13.45 -9.73 2.94
N GLY A 509 -13.82 -8.44 3.05
CA GLY A 509 -13.93 -7.71 4.31
C GLY A 509 -15.17 -8.07 5.13
N LEU A 510 -15.44 -7.30 6.17
CA LEU A 510 -16.60 -7.46 7.04
C LEU A 510 -17.71 -6.48 6.69
N ASN A 511 -18.95 -6.95 6.68
CA ASN A 511 -20.13 -6.09 6.48
C ASN A 511 -20.60 -5.43 7.79
N SER A 512 -21.57 -4.51 7.70
CA SER A 512 -22.09 -3.76 8.84
C SER A 512 -22.64 -4.66 9.96
N ASP A 513 -23.36 -5.73 9.61
CA ASP A 513 -23.91 -6.67 10.58
C ASP A 513 -22.82 -7.43 11.35
N GLN A 514 -21.77 -7.85 10.65
CA GLN A 514 -20.62 -8.53 11.24
C GLN A 514 -19.83 -7.58 12.15
N LEU A 515 -19.61 -6.34 11.70
CA LEU A 515 -18.93 -5.31 12.49
C LEU A 515 -19.71 -4.94 13.75
N ASN A 516 -21.05 -4.86 13.67
CA ASN A 516 -21.89 -4.59 14.84
C ASN A 516 -21.77 -5.69 15.90
N MET A 517 -21.74 -6.96 15.48
CA MET A 517 -21.54 -8.08 16.41
C MET A 517 -20.16 -8.03 17.08
N LEU A 518 -19.11 -7.68 16.33
CA LEU A 518 -17.78 -7.48 16.90
C LEU A 518 -17.73 -6.29 17.87
N ALA A 519 -18.44 -5.20 17.56
CA ALA A 519 -18.56 -4.04 18.42
C ALA A 519 -19.19 -4.41 19.77
N GLU A 520 -20.35 -5.09 19.74
CA GLU A 520 -21.04 -5.59 20.94
C GLU A 520 -20.12 -6.50 21.77
N LYS A 521 -19.35 -7.37 21.10
CA LYS A 521 -18.42 -8.29 21.76
C LYS A 521 -17.26 -7.57 22.47
N LEU A 522 -16.80 -6.45 21.92
CA LEU A 522 -15.70 -5.64 22.47
C LEU A 522 -16.17 -4.69 23.59
N THR A 523 -17.37 -4.12 23.47
CA THR A 523 -17.88 -3.12 24.43
C THR A 523 -18.71 -3.74 25.54
N ALA A 524 -19.24 -4.96 25.35
CA ALA A 524 -20.25 -5.58 26.20
C ALA A 524 -21.52 -4.71 26.37
N GLN A 525 -21.77 -3.78 25.44
CA GLN A 525 -22.92 -2.88 25.42
C GLN A 525 -23.62 -2.97 24.07
N SER A 526 -24.96 -2.95 24.09
CA SER A 526 -25.83 -3.08 22.92
C SER A 526 -26.06 -1.79 22.13
N SER A 527 -25.55 -0.64 22.62
CA SER A 527 -25.67 0.65 21.95
C SER A 527 -24.34 1.12 21.37
N TYR A 528 -24.34 1.42 20.07
CA TYR A 528 -23.21 1.97 19.31
C TYR A 528 -22.96 3.43 19.70
N ASN A 529 -22.36 3.67 20.87
CA ASN A 529 -21.67 4.93 21.15
C ASN A 529 -20.22 4.76 20.72
N ASP A 530 -19.65 5.76 20.02
CA ASP A 530 -18.26 5.77 19.53
C ASP A 530 -17.29 5.85 20.72
N GLY A 531 -17.18 4.74 21.44
CA GLY A 531 -16.42 4.60 22.66
C GLY A 531 -14.94 4.38 22.36
N HIS A 532 -14.11 4.68 23.36
CA HIS A 532 -12.69 4.40 23.31
C HIS A 532 -12.41 2.98 23.83
N LEU A 533 -11.65 2.19 23.05
CA LEU A 533 -11.18 0.87 23.43
C LEU A 533 -9.71 0.95 23.88
N THR A 534 -9.39 0.29 24.99
CA THR A 534 -8.02 0.20 25.51
C THR A 534 -7.27 -0.98 24.88
N TRP A 535 -5.94 -0.87 24.80
CA TRP A 535 -5.06 -1.97 24.37
C TRP A 535 -5.31 -3.26 25.18
N ALA A 536 -5.55 -3.10 26.49
CA ALA A 536 -5.77 -4.23 27.38
C ALA A 536 -7.00 -5.05 26.96
N LYS A 537 -8.14 -4.41 26.70
CA LYS A 537 -9.37 -5.09 26.23
C LYS A 537 -9.19 -5.80 24.88
N PHE A 538 -8.36 -5.23 24.00
CA PHE A 538 -8.15 -5.79 22.67
C PHE A 538 -7.27 -7.05 22.69
N CYS A 539 -6.14 -7.02 23.43
CA CYS A 539 -5.09 -8.05 23.29
C CYS A 539 -4.53 -8.61 24.61
N LYS A 540 -4.96 -8.15 25.80
CA LYS A 540 -4.44 -8.63 27.10
C LYS A 540 -5.49 -9.31 27.96
N GLU A 541 -6.66 -8.70 28.08
CA GLU A 541 -7.75 -9.19 28.91
C GLU A 541 -8.46 -10.36 28.20
N HIS A 542 -8.79 -11.39 28.98
CA HIS A 542 -9.60 -12.48 28.47
C HIS A 542 -11.05 -12.04 28.29
N LEU A 543 -11.69 -12.57 27.24
CA LEU A 543 -13.12 -12.37 27.05
C LEU A 543 -13.91 -12.96 28.24
N PRO A 544 -15.06 -12.37 28.62
CA PRO A 544 -15.86 -12.86 29.74
C PRO A 544 -16.18 -14.35 29.65
N GLY A 545 -15.74 -15.12 30.65
CA GLY A 545 -15.95 -16.57 30.70
C GLY A 545 -15.12 -17.39 29.70
N LYS A 546 -14.05 -16.82 29.12
CA LYS A 546 -13.13 -17.47 28.18
C LYS A 546 -11.68 -17.42 28.68
N SER A 547 -10.83 -18.29 28.14
CA SER A 547 -9.40 -18.37 28.46
C SER A 547 -8.50 -17.73 27.40
N PHE A 548 -9.07 -16.89 26.53
CA PHE A 548 -8.39 -16.26 25.41
C PHE A 548 -8.86 -14.82 25.23
N THR A 549 -8.02 -13.99 24.60
CA THR A 549 -8.29 -12.58 24.34
C THR A 549 -9.13 -12.40 23.07
N PHE A 550 -9.67 -11.20 22.85
CA PHE A 550 -10.41 -10.89 21.63
C PHE A 550 -9.56 -11.11 20.37
N TRP A 551 -8.34 -10.55 20.35
CA TRP A 551 -7.47 -10.67 19.19
C TRP A 551 -7.08 -12.11 18.88
N THR A 552 -6.71 -12.92 19.88
CA THR A 552 -6.37 -14.33 19.67
C THR A 552 -7.54 -15.12 19.07
N TRP A 553 -8.78 -14.80 19.48
CA TRP A 553 -9.98 -15.40 18.90
C TRP A 553 -10.19 -15.00 17.44
N LEU A 554 -10.05 -13.71 17.13
CA LEU A 554 -10.25 -13.20 15.78
C LEU A 554 -9.17 -13.71 14.81
N GLU A 555 -7.92 -13.79 15.26
CA GLU A 555 -6.81 -14.33 14.45
C GLU A 555 -7.03 -15.81 14.12
N ALA A 556 -7.47 -16.61 15.10
CA ALA A 556 -7.76 -18.02 14.86
C ALA A 556 -8.90 -18.21 13.84
N ILE A 557 -9.84 -17.27 13.76
CA ILE A 557 -10.88 -17.25 12.71
C ILE A 557 -10.29 -16.92 11.34
N LEU A 558 -9.40 -15.91 11.26
CA LEU A 558 -8.71 -15.59 10.01
C LEU A 558 -7.90 -16.77 9.48
N ASP A 559 -7.20 -17.48 10.37
CA ASP A 559 -6.45 -18.69 10.03
C ASP A 559 -7.36 -19.84 9.59
N LEU A 560 -8.49 -20.07 10.29
CA LEU A 560 -9.52 -21.02 9.88
C LEU A 560 -10.03 -20.73 8.47
N ILE A 561 -10.40 -19.47 8.20
CA ILE A 561 -10.90 -19.07 6.88
C ILE A 561 -9.84 -19.35 5.84
N LYS A 562 -8.61 -18.88 6.07
CA LYS A 562 -7.51 -18.98 5.10
C LYS A 562 -7.19 -20.42 4.73
N LYS A 563 -7.19 -21.33 5.70
CA LYS A 563 -6.76 -22.72 5.52
C LYS A 563 -7.86 -23.67 5.08
N HIS A 564 -9.12 -23.41 5.45
CA HIS A 564 -10.16 -24.43 5.37
C HIS A 564 -11.43 -24.02 4.62
N ILE A 565 -11.81 -22.73 4.60
CA ILE A 565 -13.11 -22.29 4.05
C ILE A 565 -13.00 -21.02 3.20
N LEU A 566 -11.84 -20.79 2.58
CA LEU A 566 -11.54 -19.57 1.85
C LEU A 566 -12.53 -19.29 0.70
N PRO A 567 -12.89 -20.28 -0.17
CA PRO A 567 -13.89 -20.06 -1.22
C PRO A 567 -15.25 -19.65 -0.63
N LEU A 568 -15.77 -20.44 0.31
CA LEU A 568 -17.05 -20.17 0.99
C LEU A 568 -17.13 -18.77 1.64
N TRP A 569 -15.99 -18.26 2.13
CA TRP A 569 -15.91 -16.91 2.65
C TRP A 569 -15.95 -15.85 1.55
N ILE A 570 -15.18 -16.01 0.47
CA ILE A 570 -15.12 -15.06 -0.66
C ILE A 570 -16.49 -14.99 -1.35
N ASP A 571 -17.12 -16.13 -1.62
CA ASP A 571 -18.43 -16.23 -2.28
C ASP A 571 -19.59 -15.84 -1.35
N GLY A 572 -19.29 -15.65 -0.07
CA GLY A 572 -20.20 -15.05 0.91
C GLY A 572 -21.26 -15.96 1.50
N TYR A 573 -21.08 -17.28 1.37
CA TYR A 573 -21.93 -18.30 1.99
C TYR A 573 -21.79 -18.37 3.51
N VAL A 574 -20.71 -17.83 4.07
CA VAL A 574 -20.47 -17.77 5.53
C VAL A 574 -20.96 -16.45 6.10
N MET A 575 -21.98 -16.50 6.97
CA MET A 575 -22.49 -15.33 7.71
C MET A 575 -21.48 -14.90 8.79
N GLY A 576 -20.79 -15.85 9.43
CA GLY A 576 -19.60 -15.60 10.24
C GLY A 576 -19.90 -15.02 11.62
N PHE A 577 -20.05 -13.71 11.73
CA PHE A 577 -20.20 -13.01 13.01
C PHE A 577 -21.67 -12.71 13.31
N VAL A 578 -22.30 -13.59 14.10
CA VAL A 578 -23.71 -13.47 14.50
C VAL A 578 -23.85 -13.90 15.96
N SER A 579 -24.49 -13.05 16.78
CA SER A 579 -24.77 -13.39 18.18
C SER A 579 -25.84 -14.47 18.27
N LYS A 580 -25.84 -15.26 19.35
CA LYS A 580 -26.87 -16.31 19.58
C LYS A 580 -28.29 -15.75 19.60
N GLU A 581 -28.47 -14.52 20.07
CA GLU A 581 -29.76 -13.84 20.07
C GLU A 581 -30.22 -13.49 18.66
N LYS A 582 -29.35 -12.83 17.88
CA LYS A 582 -29.63 -12.48 16.48
C LYS A 582 -29.83 -13.71 15.60
N GLU A 583 -29.06 -14.76 15.83
CA GLU A 583 -29.22 -16.07 15.18
C GLU A 583 -30.63 -16.65 15.37
N ARG A 584 -31.12 -16.68 16.62
CA ARG A 584 -32.48 -17.17 16.92
C ARG A 584 -33.54 -16.31 16.24
N LEU A 585 -33.38 -14.99 16.24
CA LEU A 585 -34.30 -14.07 15.58
C LEU A 585 -34.33 -14.28 14.05
N LEU A 586 -33.18 -14.48 13.42
CA LEU A 586 -33.09 -14.72 11.97
C LEU A 586 -33.73 -16.05 11.55
N LEU A 587 -33.72 -17.04 12.43
CA LEU A 587 -34.21 -18.40 12.17
C LEU A 587 -35.66 -18.64 12.62
N LYS A 588 -36.19 -17.91 13.61
CA LYS A 588 -37.49 -18.18 14.26
C LYS A 588 -38.66 -18.45 13.29
N ASP A 589 -38.80 -17.64 12.24
CA ASP A 589 -39.91 -17.72 11.29
C ASP A 589 -39.51 -18.27 9.90
N LYS A 590 -38.43 -19.06 9.83
CA LYS A 590 -37.95 -19.64 8.57
C LYS A 590 -38.43 -21.08 8.39
N MET A 591 -38.41 -21.54 7.14
CA MET A 591 -38.80 -22.90 6.80
C MET A 591 -37.84 -23.93 7.42
N PRO A 592 -38.33 -25.08 7.91
CA PRO A 592 -37.47 -26.17 8.38
C PRO A 592 -36.38 -26.55 7.36
N GLY A 593 -35.19 -26.86 7.87
CA GLY A 593 -34.01 -27.10 7.05
C GLY A 593 -33.29 -25.83 6.59
N THR A 594 -33.83 -24.64 6.91
CA THR A 594 -33.10 -23.38 6.75
C THR A 594 -31.99 -23.29 7.80
N PHE A 595 -30.76 -22.97 7.39
CA PHE A 595 -29.61 -22.91 8.29
C PHE A 595 -28.68 -21.72 7.99
N LEU A 596 -27.79 -21.42 8.94
CA LEU A 596 -26.73 -20.43 8.79
C LEU A 596 -25.40 -20.96 9.31
N LEU A 597 -24.30 -20.40 8.80
CA LEU A 597 -22.93 -20.69 9.20
C LEU A 597 -22.33 -19.52 9.98
N ARG A 598 -21.86 -19.77 11.20
CA ARG A 598 -21.21 -18.75 12.06
C ARG A 598 -19.97 -19.28 12.76
N PHE A 599 -19.09 -18.38 13.17
CA PHE A 599 -17.91 -18.72 13.96
C PHE A 599 -18.28 -19.03 15.41
N SER A 600 -17.53 -19.95 16.00
CA SER A 600 -17.69 -20.31 17.41
C SER A 600 -17.15 -19.18 18.29
N GLU A 601 -17.97 -18.68 19.19
CA GLU A 601 -17.53 -17.74 20.22
C GLU A 601 -16.89 -18.45 21.44
N SER A 602 -17.01 -19.78 21.51
CA SER A 602 -16.52 -20.57 22.64
C SER A 602 -15.18 -21.25 22.40
N HIS A 603 -14.84 -21.52 21.14
CA HIS A 603 -13.62 -22.22 20.76
C HIS A 603 -12.84 -21.37 19.76
N LEU A 604 -11.52 -21.41 19.86
CA LEU A 604 -10.63 -20.78 18.89
C LEU A 604 -10.76 -21.48 17.54
N GLY A 605 -10.92 -20.72 16.46
CA GLY A 605 -10.91 -21.25 15.08
C GLY A 605 -12.01 -22.26 14.78
N GLY A 606 -13.18 -22.18 15.42
CA GLY A 606 -14.30 -23.09 15.16
C GLY A 606 -15.39 -22.50 14.27
N ILE A 607 -16.05 -23.33 13.46
CA ILE A 607 -17.28 -23.00 12.74
C ILE A 607 -18.45 -23.82 13.29
N THR A 608 -19.66 -23.26 13.24
CA THR A 608 -20.90 -23.86 13.73
C THR A 608 -22.00 -23.59 12.72
N PHE A 609 -22.86 -24.58 12.50
CA PHE A 609 -24.08 -24.39 11.74
C PHE A 609 -25.29 -24.60 12.65
N THR A 610 -26.32 -23.81 12.40
CA THR A 610 -27.53 -23.77 13.20
C THR A 610 -28.71 -23.74 12.25
N TRP A 611 -29.74 -24.55 12.52
CA TRP A 611 -30.87 -24.71 11.61
C TRP A 611 -32.21 -24.68 12.35
N VAL A 612 -33.28 -24.48 11.58
CA VAL A 612 -34.66 -24.57 12.07
C VAL A 612 -35.18 -25.98 11.88
N ASP A 613 -35.77 -26.54 12.92
CA ASP A 613 -36.55 -27.77 12.84
C ASP A 613 -37.89 -27.57 13.57
N HIS A 614 -38.99 -27.81 12.88
CA HIS A 614 -40.34 -27.79 13.44
C HIS A 614 -40.82 -29.23 13.63
N SER A 615 -40.06 -30.04 14.37
CA SER A 615 -40.54 -31.36 14.77
C SER A 615 -41.60 -31.18 15.87
N GLU A 616 -42.85 -31.57 15.62
CA GLU A 616 -43.96 -31.48 16.60
C GLU A 616 -43.82 -32.41 17.83
N ASN A 617 -42.70 -33.14 17.99
CA ASN A 617 -42.59 -34.25 18.95
C ASN A 617 -41.54 -34.09 20.06
N VAL A 618 -41.42 -32.91 20.68
CA VAL A 618 -40.86 -32.82 22.05
C VAL A 618 -41.67 -31.85 22.90
N SER A 619 -42.74 -32.36 23.50
CA SER A 619 -43.36 -31.79 24.69
C SER A 619 -42.40 -31.91 25.88
N ARG A 620 -41.70 -30.82 26.20
CA ARG A 620 -41.29 -30.54 27.59
C ARG A 620 -41.71 -29.11 27.97
N PRO A 621 -42.26 -28.93 29.19
CA PRO A 621 -42.74 -27.63 29.63
C PRO A 621 -41.57 -26.74 30.01
N THR A 622 -41.34 -25.68 29.25
CA THR A 622 -40.66 -24.49 29.77
C THR A 622 -41.70 -23.41 30.02
N GLU A 623 -41.80 -22.97 31.28
CA GLU A 623 -42.55 -21.78 31.69
C GLU A 623 -41.93 -20.53 31.05
N ARG A 624 -42.31 -20.27 29.79
CA ARG A 624 -42.34 -19.01 29.04
C ARG A 624 -42.47 -19.39 27.57
N GLY A 625 -43.60 -19.04 26.96
CA GLY A 625 -44.00 -19.51 25.65
C GLY A 625 -43.16 -18.96 24.49
N ASP A 626 -42.02 -19.60 24.22
CA ASP A 626 -41.37 -19.54 22.91
C ASP A 626 -41.51 -20.92 22.24
N LYS A 627 -42.39 -21.00 21.23
CA LYS A 627 -42.54 -22.20 20.39
C LYS A 627 -41.47 -22.13 19.29
N GLY A 628 -40.53 -23.07 19.30
CA GLY A 628 -39.48 -23.23 18.28
C GLY A 628 -38.13 -23.58 18.92
N TYR A 629 -37.73 -24.85 18.86
CA TYR A 629 -36.38 -25.26 19.26
C TYR A 629 -35.43 -25.03 18.08
N VAL A 630 -34.27 -24.41 18.32
CA VAL A 630 -33.24 -24.16 17.31
C VAL A 630 -32.00 -25.02 17.65
N PRO A 631 -31.82 -26.19 17.04
CA PRO A 631 -30.61 -27.02 17.21
C PRO A 631 -29.36 -26.34 16.65
N SER A 632 -28.20 -26.59 17.28
CA SER A 632 -26.89 -26.11 16.81
C SER A 632 -25.82 -27.19 16.99
N VAL A 633 -24.95 -27.40 16.00
CA VAL A 633 -23.88 -28.41 16.03
C VAL A 633 -22.52 -27.76 15.82
N PHE A 634 -21.60 -28.06 16.74
CA PHE A 634 -20.21 -27.64 16.64
C PHE A 634 -19.42 -28.60 15.76
N ILE A 635 -18.69 -28.07 14.76
CA ILE A 635 -17.81 -28.86 13.90
C ILE A 635 -16.35 -28.56 14.31
N PRO A 636 -15.63 -29.53 14.89
CA PRO A 636 -14.20 -29.40 15.16
C PRO A 636 -13.37 -29.47 13.87
N ILE A 637 -12.28 -28.72 13.80
CA ILE A 637 -11.40 -28.57 12.62
C ILE A 637 -10.93 -29.92 12.06
N SER A 638 -10.71 -30.93 12.91
CA SER A 638 -10.26 -32.27 12.51
C SER A 638 -11.25 -33.04 11.62
N THR A 639 -12.48 -32.54 11.46
CA THR A 639 -13.56 -33.21 10.71
C THR A 639 -13.89 -32.59 9.35
N ILE A 640 -13.22 -31.48 8.98
CA ILE A 640 -13.44 -30.79 7.70
C ILE A 640 -12.44 -31.34 6.67
N ARG A 641 -12.92 -32.05 5.64
CA ARG A 641 -12.12 -32.48 4.48
C ARG A 641 -12.21 -31.44 3.37
N SER A 642 -11.09 -31.25 2.67
CA SER A 642 -10.90 -30.26 1.61
C SER A 642 -11.23 -30.83 0.22
N ASP A 643 -12.50 -31.17 -0.05
CA ASP A 643 -12.93 -31.57 -1.39
C ASP A 643 -14.27 -30.92 -1.81
N SER A 644 -14.18 -30.22 -2.96
CA SER A 644 -15.15 -29.95 -4.04
C SER A 644 -16.30 -28.92 -3.94
N ALA A 645 -16.61 -28.41 -5.16
CA ALA A 645 -17.83 -27.90 -5.83
C ALA A 645 -18.74 -26.79 -5.22
N GLU A 646 -19.01 -25.77 -6.05
CA GLU A 646 -20.01 -24.70 -5.83
C GLU A 646 -21.13 -24.70 -6.91
N PRO A 647 -22.36 -24.27 -6.56
CA PRO A 647 -23.45 -24.02 -7.50
C PRO A 647 -23.80 -22.52 -7.62
N HIS A 648 -24.62 -22.21 -8.62
CA HIS A 648 -24.98 -20.85 -9.03
C HIS A 648 -25.71 -19.98 -7.99
N SER A 649 -25.46 -18.68 -8.11
CA SER A 649 -25.85 -17.55 -7.26
C SER A 649 -27.37 -17.26 -7.17
N PRO A 650 -27.89 -16.97 -5.96
CA PRO A 650 -28.98 -16.03 -5.76
C PRO A 650 -28.51 -14.77 -5.02
N SER A 651 -28.82 -13.62 -5.59
CA SER A 651 -28.38 -12.29 -5.18
C SER A 651 -29.11 -11.72 -3.95
N ASP A 652 -29.44 -12.53 -2.94
CA ASP A 652 -30.08 -12.04 -1.71
C ASP A 652 -29.58 -12.79 -0.48
N LEU A 653 -28.92 -12.06 0.44
CA LEU A 653 -28.48 -12.53 1.74
C LEU A 653 -29.70 -12.81 2.65
N LEU A 654 -30.14 -14.06 2.69
CA LEU A 654 -31.11 -14.60 3.64
C LEU A 654 -30.72 -16.04 3.98
N PRO A 655 -31.17 -16.61 5.12
CA PRO A 655 -30.69 -17.91 5.58
C PRO A 655 -30.99 -19.00 4.53
N MET A 656 -30.03 -19.92 4.37
CA MET A 656 -29.90 -20.78 3.20
C MET A 656 -31.06 -21.77 3.07
N SER A 657 -31.63 -21.93 1.88
CA SER A 657 -32.75 -22.85 1.61
C SER A 657 -32.31 -24.33 1.63
N PRO A 658 -33.25 -25.29 1.80
CA PRO A 658 -32.96 -26.74 1.76
C PRO A 658 -32.27 -27.24 0.47
N SER A 659 -32.38 -26.50 -0.64
CA SER A 659 -31.65 -26.78 -1.88
C SER A 659 -30.15 -26.47 -1.78
N VAL A 660 -29.75 -25.47 -1.00
CA VAL A 660 -28.33 -25.14 -0.72
C VAL A 660 -27.74 -26.09 0.34
N TYR A 661 -28.59 -26.68 1.19
CA TYR A 661 -28.19 -27.75 2.11
C TYR A 661 -27.70 -29.02 1.36
N ALA A 662 -28.32 -29.35 0.22
CA ALA A 662 -27.89 -30.48 -0.62
C ALA A 662 -26.47 -30.30 -1.18
N VAL A 663 -26.07 -29.05 -1.40
CA VAL A 663 -24.77 -28.64 -1.94
C VAL A 663 -23.68 -28.77 -0.87
N LEU A 664 -23.96 -28.32 0.36
CA LEU A 664 -23.03 -28.53 1.49
C LEU A 664 -22.87 -30.00 1.88
N ARG A 665 -23.85 -30.85 1.52
CA ARG A 665 -23.81 -32.31 1.72
C ARG A 665 -22.76 -32.99 0.82
N GLU A 666 -22.39 -32.37 -0.30
CA GLU A 666 -21.30 -32.84 -1.16
C GLU A 666 -19.91 -32.46 -0.60
N ASN A 667 -19.85 -31.46 0.30
CA ASN A 667 -18.59 -30.80 0.71
C ASN A 667 -18.21 -31.05 2.18
N LEU A 668 -19.02 -31.78 2.93
CA LEU A 668 -18.77 -32.23 4.31
C LEU A 668 -19.00 -33.75 4.39
N SER A 669 -18.13 -34.48 5.09
CA SER A 669 -18.16 -35.96 5.05
C SER A 669 -19.55 -36.52 5.43
N PRO A 670 -20.08 -37.51 4.67
CA PRO A 670 -21.40 -38.12 4.96
C PRO A 670 -21.52 -38.67 6.39
N ALA A 671 -20.40 -39.17 6.95
CA ALA A 671 -20.34 -39.67 8.31
C ALA A 671 -20.48 -38.56 9.37
N THR A 672 -20.02 -37.34 9.11
CA THR A 672 -20.15 -36.20 10.03
C THR A 672 -21.58 -35.66 10.04
N ILE A 673 -22.27 -35.68 8.89
CA ILE A 673 -23.67 -35.26 8.76
C ILE A 673 -24.62 -36.31 9.34
N GLU A 674 -24.41 -37.60 9.07
CA GLU A 674 -25.28 -38.67 9.61
C GLU A 674 -25.16 -38.83 11.13
N THR A 675 -23.97 -38.60 11.70
CA THR A 675 -23.78 -38.63 13.16
C THR A 675 -24.42 -37.41 13.85
N ALA A 676 -24.55 -36.28 13.16
CA ALA A 676 -25.22 -35.08 13.65
C ALA A 676 -26.76 -35.09 13.46
N MET A 677 -27.26 -35.85 12.48
CA MET A 677 -28.69 -36.06 12.21
C MET A 677 -29.31 -37.17 13.08
N LYS A 678 -28.49 -38.02 13.71
CA LYS A 678 -28.96 -38.94 14.74
C LYS A 678 -28.95 -38.22 16.08
N SER A 679 -30.14 -37.91 16.58
CA SER A 679 -30.38 -37.56 17.98
C SER A 679 -29.62 -38.55 18.89
N PRO A 680 -28.89 -38.09 19.95
CA PRO A 680 -28.28 -38.98 20.93
C PRO A 680 -29.31 -39.76 21.78
N TYR A 681 -30.61 -39.63 21.52
CA TYR A 681 -31.69 -40.31 22.24
C TYR A 681 -32.40 -41.38 21.40
N SER A 682 -31.63 -42.24 20.73
CA SER A 682 -32.14 -43.50 20.20
C SER A 682 -31.13 -44.64 20.38
N ALA A 683 -30.76 -44.88 21.63
CA ALA A 683 -30.30 -46.18 22.09
C ALA A 683 -30.72 -46.34 23.56
N GLU A 684 -31.72 -47.21 23.74
CA GLU A 684 -32.40 -47.65 24.98
C GLU A 684 -33.32 -46.67 25.73
#